data_AF-A0A2V8R6Q3-F1
#
_entry.id   AF-A0A2V8R6Q3-F1
#
_cell.length_a   1.000
_cell.length_b   1.000
_cell.length_c   1.000
_cell.angle_alpha   90.00
_cell.angle_beta   90.00
_cell.angle_gamma   90.00
#
_symmetry.space_group_name_H-M   'P 1'
#
loop_
_entity.id
_entity.type
_entity.pdbx_description
1 polymer ?
#
loop_
_entity_poly.entity_id
_entity_poly.type
_entity_poly.pdbx_seq_one_letter_code
_entity_poly.pdbx_strand_id
1 'polypeptide(L)'
;AGNNAKVRSGDKAQADCNAREAIGESDHFTVTPIQLLAAYAALVNGGRLLAPRVADANAFDPVERDQIDIAPQHRAIITEGMRAALRYGTAKNAHLDSLSLSIIGKTGTSPPAKGFRTNGWFVGFASPAGSSASQDSEPGPGEVELAVLIFLSRSHGSEAAVLSKSIFEAYANETNSIHRRNAEQRGGAEEKFSNSAIRNSQFAIKVHLVTENVTQELSLEDYVLGVIRAEGPTESEPEALKALAIAIRTYALKNRGRHAKDGYDFCTTTHCQRFVGGNPTVREGTETSTGTLPDGRVSAAVRATEGQVLIDDRGQLVDAYFGASCGGETANIAALWGTRPSQYLTGVRDEYCASGPHATWTDVIARADLLRALQSDARTNIGARLDQVVISKRDETGRAEFITIDGEHRKQVRGWDFKIIVGRVLGWNVLKSSRFEVARAGSNFIFHGKGFGHGLGLCQEGAHVMAARGSSYQRILEKYFPGAREGRDREIGRKGEGETGRWGDRKNGRETYRADVLTTQSSLLRIAHSRHLPVSPSPRLSVSPPPRLISLSSEHFRVTYPTDVDRRDANLVLNTLESARSDFLHRASAASLSTDVPLLEIRINASTGDFTARTGQPWWAAAATRGHKIELQPVGILKRRGSLTTTLRHELAHVVIDAVSHNHAPRWLGEGFAIYLAGEGPLFARYATKTKLSTDEIEKRLERPGSQQEMRMLYSLAHNQVLELIRAGSEASVWKKLAAG
;
A
#
# COMPACT_ATOMS: atom_id res chain seq x y z
N ALA A 1 -38.46 4.53 20.99
CA ALA A 1 -39.38 4.25 22.11
C ALA A 1 -39.31 2.76 22.45
N GLY A 2 -38.95 2.42 23.69
CA GLY A 2 -38.86 1.04 24.17
C GLY A 2 -40.22 0.40 24.41
N ASN A 3 -40.27 -0.92 24.40
CA ASN A 3 -41.33 -1.69 25.05
C ASN A 3 -40.87 -3.14 25.29
N ASN A 4 -40.40 -3.40 26.50
CA ASN A 4 -40.66 -4.67 27.17
C ASN A 4 -41.71 -4.37 28.24
N ALA A 5 -42.96 -4.81 28.05
CA ALA A 5 -43.85 -5.23 29.14
C ALA A 5 -45.24 -5.69 28.65
N LYS A 6 -45.62 -6.87 29.17
CA LYS A 6 -46.98 -7.39 29.43
C LYS A 6 -47.74 -8.05 28.27
N VAL A 7 -47.50 -9.35 28.20
CA VAL A 7 -48.49 -10.40 27.90
C VAL A 7 -49.82 -10.09 28.62
N ARG A 8 -50.92 -10.00 27.86
CA ARG A 8 -52.27 -10.24 28.37
C ARG A 8 -52.77 -11.56 27.78
N SER A 9 -53.20 -12.43 28.68
CA SER A 9 -53.83 -13.72 28.45
C SER A 9 -55.16 -13.55 27.71
N GLY A 10 -55.33 -14.25 26.59
CA GLY A 10 -56.64 -14.34 25.94
C GLY A 10 -56.55 -14.62 24.44
N ASP A 11 -56.52 -15.90 24.12
CA ASP A 11 -57.01 -16.54 22.90
C ASP A 11 -56.32 -16.40 21.53
N LYS A 12 -56.20 -17.61 20.96
CA LYS A 12 -55.98 -18.02 19.57
C LYS A 12 -54.62 -17.69 18.95
N ALA A 13 -53.70 -18.64 19.17
CA ALA A 13 -52.67 -19.09 18.24
C ALA A 13 -52.12 -18.00 17.29
N GLN A 14 -51.60 -16.93 17.88
CA GLN A 14 -50.74 -16.02 17.15
C GLN A 14 -49.39 -16.72 17.03
N ALA A 15 -48.99 -17.02 15.78
CA ALA A 15 -47.72 -17.63 15.48
C ALA A 15 -46.61 -16.86 16.20
N ASP A 16 -46.00 -17.54 17.15
CA ASP A 16 -45.06 -17.00 18.13
C ASP A 16 -43.79 -16.55 17.36
N CYS A 17 -43.68 -15.26 17.01
CA CYS A 17 -42.43 -14.65 16.53
C CYS A 17 -41.43 -14.57 17.67
N ASN A 18 -41.02 -15.73 18.20
CA ASN A 18 -40.05 -15.86 19.29
C ASN A 18 -38.64 -15.58 18.80
N ALA A 19 -38.34 -14.30 18.60
CA ALA A 19 -37.00 -13.72 18.54
C ALA A 19 -36.36 -13.69 19.94
N ARG A 20 -36.26 -14.86 20.61
CA ARG A 20 -36.12 -14.96 22.07
C ARG A 20 -34.77 -14.58 22.69
N GLU A 21 -33.83 -14.03 21.94
CA GLU A 21 -32.59 -13.46 22.51
C GLU A 21 -32.36 -12.04 22.01
N ALA A 22 -32.29 -11.11 22.97
CA ALA A 22 -31.96 -9.72 22.69
C ALA A 22 -30.43 -9.56 22.57
N ILE A 23 -30.01 -8.75 21.60
CA ILE A 23 -28.62 -8.52 21.21
C ILE A 23 -28.19 -7.16 21.77
N GLY A 24 -27.03 -7.07 22.42
CA GLY A 24 -26.56 -5.81 23.00
C GLY A 24 -25.20 -5.93 23.71
N GLU A 25 -24.53 -4.79 23.93
CA GLU A 25 -23.25 -4.69 24.68
C GLU A 25 -23.46 -4.24 26.14
N SER A 26 -24.68 -4.34 26.69
CA SER A 26 -24.98 -4.11 28.11
C SER A 26 -26.43 -4.45 28.45
N ASP A 27 -26.77 -4.44 29.75
CA ASP A 27 -28.15 -4.55 30.23
C ASP A 27 -29.03 -3.33 29.86
N HIS A 28 -28.44 -2.24 29.37
CA HIS A 28 -29.13 -0.98 29.11
C HIS A 28 -29.55 -0.77 27.65
N PHE A 29 -28.99 -1.53 26.71
CA PHE A 29 -29.34 -1.43 25.30
C PHE A 29 -29.38 -2.81 24.66
N THR A 30 -30.60 -3.33 24.48
CA THR A 30 -30.85 -4.63 23.88
C THR A 30 -31.85 -4.49 22.73
N VAL A 31 -31.62 -5.22 21.63
CA VAL A 31 -32.48 -5.19 20.43
C VAL A 31 -32.83 -6.60 19.97
N THR A 32 -34.05 -6.81 19.48
CA THR A 32 -34.44 -8.10 18.90
C THR A 32 -33.93 -8.22 17.45
N PRO A 33 -33.70 -9.44 16.94
CA PRO A 33 -33.38 -9.69 15.53
C PRO A 33 -34.32 -8.98 14.54
N ILE A 34 -35.62 -8.93 14.83
CA ILE A 34 -36.61 -8.25 13.97
C ILE A 34 -36.43 -6.72 14.02
N GLN A 35 -36.16 -6.15 15.19
CA GLN A 35 -35.85 -4.71 15.31
C GLN A 35 -34.56 -4.35 14.58
N LEU A 36 -33.57 -5.24 14.65
CA LEU A 36 -32.31 -5.10 13.96
C LEU A 36 -32.51 -5.12 12.44
N LEU A 37 -33.28 -6.08 11.92
CA LEU A 37 -33.62 -6.16 10.49
C LEU A 37 -34.36 -4.91 10.02
N ALA A 38 -35.35 -4.43 10.78
CA ALA A 38 -36.10 -3.23 10.43
C ALA A 38 -35.19 -1.97 10.36
N ALA A 39 -34.25 -1.85 11.31
CA ALA A 39 -33.29 -0.74 11.32
C ALA A 39 -32.32 -0.80 10.11
N TYR A 40 -31.78 -1.97 9.79
CA TYR A 40 -30.90 -2.12 8.63
C TYR A 40 -31.66 -1.95 7.31
N ALA A 41 -32.90 -2.43 7.22
CA ALA A 41 -33.73 -2.22 6.04
C ALA A 41 -33.98 -0.73 5.79
N ALA A 42 -34.22 0.06 6.85
CA ALA A 42 -34.39 1.51 6.74
C ALA A 42 -33.15 2.21 6.14
N LEU A 43 -31.92 1.75 6.45
CA LEU A 43 -30.70 2.31 5.86
C LEU A 43 -30.63 2.08 4.34
N VAL A 44 -31.08 0.91 3.91
CA VAL A 44 -30.94 0.46 2.52
C VAL A 44 -32.13 0.91 1.66
N ASN A 45 -33.32 1.08 2.22
CA ASN A 45 -34.52 1.52 1.49
C ASN A 45 -34.73 3.06 1.49
N GLY A 46 -33.69 3.84 1.77
CA GLY A 46 -33.74 5.30 1.70
C GLY A 46 -34.41 5.97 2.90
N GLY A 47 -34.35 5.34 4.08
CA GLY A 47 -34.78 5.90 5.36
C GLY A 47 -36.14 5.42 5.85
N ARG A 48 -36.88 4.64 5.06
CA ARG A 48 -38.26 4.23 5.37
C ARG A 48 -38.27 3.15 6.45
N LEU A 49 -38.73 3.49 7.64
CA LEU A 49 -38.85 2.54 8.75
C LEU A 49 -40.18 1.79 8.63
N LEU A 50 -40.15 0.56 8.14
CA LEU A 50 -41.34 -0.27 7.95
C LEU A 50 -41.75 -0.98 9.25
N ALA A 51 -43.06 -1.10 9.47
CA ALA A 51 -43.63 -1.86 10.59
C ALA A 51 -43.59 -3.37 10.28
N PRO A 52 -42.85 -4.20 11.07
CA PRO A 52 -42.85 -5.64 10.88
C PRO A 52 -44.24 -6.23 11.14
N ARG A 53 -44.77 -7.01 10.20
CA ARG A 53 -46.05 -7.70 10.33
C ARG A 53 -46.02 -9.05 9.63
N VAL A 54 -46.87 -9.96 10.09
CA VAL A 54 -47.09 -11.27 9.46
C VAL A 54 -48.36 -11.16 8.62
N ALA A 55 -48.29 -11.50 7.34
CA ALA A 55 -49.42 -11.54 6.40
C ALA A 55 -49.13 -12.54 5.28
N ASP A 56 -50.16 -12.98 4.57
CA ASP A 56 -50.00 -13.80 3.36
C ASP A 56 -49.30 -13.00 2.25
N ALA A 57 -48.49 -13.68 1.43
CA ALA A 57 -47.67 -13.05 0.39
C ALA A 57 -48.47 -12.20 -0.60
N ASN A 58 -49.70 -12.63 -0.92
CA ASN A 58 -50.60 -11.93 -1.84
C ASN A 58 -51.35 -10.74 -1.19
N ALA A 59 -51.23 -10.55 0.13
CA ALA A 59 -51.90 -9.51 0.91
C ALA A 59 -50.91 -8.58 1.63
N PHE A 60 -49.64 -8.55 1.19
CA PHE A 60 -48.59 -7.78 1.85
C PHE A 60 -48.51 -6.33 1.34
N ASP A 61 -49.29 -5.45 1.95
CA ASP A 61 -49.17 -3.99 1.82
C ASP A 61 -48.19 -3.37 2.87
N PRO A 62 -47.04 -2.78 2.48
CA PRO A 62 -46.06 -2.26 3.42
C PRO A 62 -46.60 -1.06 4.21
N VAL A 63 -46.59 -1.16 5.55
CA VAL A 63 -46.97 -0.05 6.44
C VAL A 63 -45.72 0.68 6.90
N GLU A 64 -45.57 1.94 6.49
CA GLU A 64 -44.50 2.81 6.94
C GLU A 64 -44.82 3.37 8.33
N ARG A 65 -43.88 3.19 9.26
CA ARG A 65 -44.02 3.65 10.64
C ARG A 65 -43.41 5.03 10.83
N ASP A 66 -42.30 5.30 10.17
CA ASP A 66 -41.54 6.55 10.29
C ASP A 66 -40.55 6.71 9.12
N GLN A 67 -39.97 7.89 8.97
CA GLN A 67 -38.93 8.19 7.98
C GLN A 67 -37.69 8.75 8.68
N ILE A 68 -36.56 8.07 8.50
CA ILE A 68 -35.26 8.48 9.03
C ILE A 68 -34.55 9.32 7.98
N ASP A 69 -34.17 10.55 8.33
CA ASP A 69 -33.37 11.40 7.44
C ASP A 69 -31.90 10.93 7.43
N ILE A 70 -31.44 10.52 6.25
CA ILE A 70 -30.08 10.05 6.02
C ILE A 70 -29.56 10.75 4.77
N ALA A 71 -28.63 11.69 4.96
CA ALA A 71 -28.01 12.40 3.84
C ALA A 71 -27.39 11.41 2.83
N PRO A 72 -27.58 11.59 1.51
CA PRO A 72 -27.11 10.64 0.48
C PRO A 72 -25.62 10.32 0.59
N GLN A 73 -24.78 11.32 0.88
CA GLN A 73 -23.35 11.14 1.10
C GLN A 73 -23.02 10.20 2.27
N HIS A 74 -23.80 10.23 3.35
CA HIS A 74 -23.60 9.35 4.50
C HIS A 74 -24.11 7.95 4.22
N ARG A 75 -25.24 7.81 3.51
CA ARG A 75 -25.74 6.52 3.05
C ARG A 75 -24.70 5.82 2.16
N ALA A 76 -24.14 6.53 1.18
CA ALA A 76 -23.09 6.02 0.30
C ALA A 76 -21.89 5.47 1.08
N ILE A 77 -21.40 6.22 2.08
CA ILE A 77 -20.30 5.79 2.95
C ILE A 77 -20.67 4.53 3.75
N ILE A 78 -21.88 4.48 4.32
CA ILE A 78 -22.35 3.34 5.11
C ILE A 78 -22.49 2.10 4.22
N THR A 79 -23.09 2.22 3.03
CA THR A 79 -23.26 1.12 2.08
C THR A 79 -21.93 0.64 1.51
N GLU A 80 -20.97 1.56 1.27
CA GLU A 80 -19.61 1.17 0.88
C GLU A 80 -18.89 0.45 2.01
N GLY A 81 -19.08 0.87 3.27
CA GLY A 81 -18.60 0.15 4.44
C GLY A 81 -19.21 -1.26 4.59
N MET A 82 -20.50 -1.41 4.27
CA MET A 82 -21.17 -2.72 4.23
C MET A 82 -20.67 -3.59 3.07
N ARG A 83 -20.36 -3.01 1.92
CA ARG A 83 -19.75 -3.71 0.78
C ARG A 83 -18.31 -4.15 1.08
N ALA A 84 -17.53 -3.25 1.66
CA ALA A 84 -16.19 -3.49 2.18
C ALA A 84 -16.15 -4.66 3.17
N ALA A 85 -17.17 -4.78 4.04
CA ALA A 85 -17.28 -5.87 5.00
C ALA A 85 -17.35 -7.25 4.32
N LEU A 86 -17.94 -7.32 3.12
CA LEU A 86 -17.98 -8.53 2.30
C LEU A 86 -16.67 -8.76 1.52
N ARG A 87 -16.04 -7.70 1.01
CA ARG A 87 -14.84 -7.81 0.14
C ARG A 87 -13.55 -8.09 0.90
N TYR A 88 -13.35 -7.40 2.02
CA TYR A 88 -12.10 -7.45 2.79
C TYR A 88 -12.29 -7.39 4.30
N GLY A 89 -13.54 -7.30 4.76
CA GLY A 89 -13.87 -7.31 6.19
C GLY A 89 -14.33 -8.66 6.72
N THR A 90 -15.16 -8.60 7.75
CA THR A 90 -15.56 -9.73 8.60
C THR A 90 -16.44 -10.78 7.91
N ALA A 91 -17.06 -10.46 6.78
CA ALA A 91 -17.85 -11.40 5.97
C ALA A 91 -17.08 -11.94 4.75
N LYS A 92 -15.79 -11.60 4.58
CA LYS A 92 -14.97 -12.06 3.43
C LYS A 92 -15.03 -13.56 3.18
N ASN A 93 -15.01 -14.36 4.23
CA ASN A 93 -15.01 -15.82 4.12
C ASN A 93 -16.34 -16.39 3.63
N ALA A 94 -17.41 -15.59 3.61
CA ALA A 94 -18.68 -15.98 3.03
C ALA A 94 -18.68 -15.91 1.49
N HIS A 95 -17.71 -15.20 0.89
CA HIS A 95 -17.58 -15.03 -0.57
C HIS A 95 -18.89 -14.56 -1.24
N LEU A 96 -19.67 -13.73 -0.54
CA LEU A 96 -20.94 -13.21 -1.05
C LEU A 96 -20.73 -12.24 -2.21
N ASP A 97 -19.60 -11.54 -2.23
CA ASP A 97 -19.16 -10.67 -3.31
C ASP A 97 -18.77 -11.41 -4.60
N SER A 98 -18.68 -12.75 -4.56
CA SER A 98 -18.47 -13.58 -5.75
C SER A 98 -19.76 -13.96 -6.49
N LEU A 99 -20.93 -13.65 -5.92
CA LEU A 99 -22.23 -13.97 -6.51
C LEU A 99 -22.63 -12.95 -7.57
N SER A 100 -23.46 -13.35 -8.53
CA SER A 100 -23.99 -12.47 -9.59
C SER A 100 -25.11 -11.53 -9.10
N LEU A 101 -24.92 -10.96 -7.92
CA LEU A 101 -25.83 -10.05 -7.23
C LEU A 101 -25.02 -8.88 -6.68
N SER A 102 -25.61 -7.69 -6.65
CA SER A 102 -25.05 -6.59 -5.86
C SER A 102 -25.49 -6.79 -4.41
N ILE A 103 -24.56 -7.29 -3.58
CA ILE A 103 -24.79 -7.60 -2.17
C ILE A 103 -24.05 -6.60 -1.30
N ILE A 104 -24.75 -6.06 -0.30
CA ILE A 104 -24.16 -5.32 0.82
C ILE A 104 -24.55 -6.02 2.12
N GLY A 105 -23.66 -6.03 3.12
CA GLY A 105 -23.99 -6.71 4.35
C GLY A 105 -23.15 -6.29 5.54
N LYS A 106 -23.62 -6.63 6.73
CA LYS A 106 -22.94 -6.35 7.98
C LYS A 106 -22.99 -7.56 8.89
N THR A 107 -21.82 -7.94 9.39
CA THR A 107 -21.70 -8.90 10.50
C THR A 107 -21.79 -8.17 11.83
N GLY A 108 -22.36 -8.80 12.84
CA GLY A 108 -22.20 -8.38 14.22
C GLY A 108 -21.97 -9.56 15.14
N THR A 109 -21.35 -9.29 16.28
CA THR A 109 -21.10 -10.28 17.33
C THR A 109 -21.30 -9.57 18.65
N SER A 110 -22.22 -10.06 19.46
CA SER A 110 -22.48 -9.51 20.80
C SER A 110 -22.13 -10.56 21.85
N PRO A 111 -21.65 -10.15 23.03
CA PRO A 111 -21.72 -11.00 24.21
C PRO A 111 -23.18 -11.41 24.46
N PRO A 112 -23.45 -12.59 25.04
CA PRO A 112 -24.81 -12.94 25.43
C PRO A 112 -25.20 -12.10 26.66
N ALA A 113 -26.48 -11.78 26.81
CA ALA A 113 -26.97 -11.04 27.97
C ALA A 113 -26.77 -11.76 29.32
N LYS A 114 -26.51 -13.09 29.33
CA LYS A 114 -26.40 -13.91 30.55
C LYS A 114 -25.44 -15.12 30.45
N GLY A 115 -24.28 -15.04 29.79
CA GLY A 115 -23.39 -16.22 29.67
C GLY A 115 -22.00 -16.01 29.06
N PHE A 116 -21.28 -17.13 28.84
CA PHE A 116 -19.86 -17.16 28.46
C PHE A 116 -19.58 -17.29 26.94
N ARG A 117 -20.61 -17.33 26.07
CA ARG A 117 -20.43 -17.57 24.62
C ARG A 117 -21.20 -16.56 23.76
N THR A 118 -20.52 -15.93 22.79
CA THR A 118 -21.00 -14.82 21.94
C THR A 118 -22.14 -15.21 20.99
N ASN A 119 -23.06 -14.29 20.69
CA ASN A 119 -24.07 -14.43 19.65
C ASN A 119 -23.64 -13.70 18.37
N GLY A 120 -23.79 -14.36 17.23
CA GLY A 120 -23.34 -13.87 15.94
C GLY A 120 -24.51 -13.63 15.01
N TRP A 121 -24.50 -12.53 14.27
CA TRP A 121 -25.48 -12.31 13.21
C TRP A 121 -24.85 -11.76 11.95
N PHE A 122 -25.54 -11.98 10.84
CA PHE A 122 -25.25 -11.36 9.57
C PHE A 122 -26.55 -10.86 8.95
N VAL A 123 -26.55 -9.60 8.55
CA VAL A 123 -27.63 -9.03 7.71
C VAL A 123 -27.04 -8.69 6.35
N GLY A 124 -27.70 -9.15 5.29
CA GLY A 124 -27.30 -8.89 3.91
C GLY A 124 -28.49 -8.45 3.09
N PHE A 125 -28.24 -7.60 2.10
CA PHE A 125 -29.23 -7.11 1.15
C PHE A 125 -28.69 -7.34 -0.25
N ALA A 126 -29.54 -7.84 -1.15
CA ALA A 126 -29.17 -8.13 -2.53
C ALA A 126 -30.12 -7.46 -3.53
N SER A 127 -29.52 -7.10 -4.66
CA SER A 127 -30.19 -6.59 -5.86
C SER A 127 -29.67 -7.35 -7.10
N PRO A 128 -30.51 -7.65 -8.11
CA PRO A 128 -30.07 -8.28 -9.35
C PRO A 128 -29.05 -7.42 -10.10
N ALA A 129 -28.01 -8.04 -10.66
CA ALA A 129 -27.01 -7.33 -11.46
C ALA A 129 -27.62 -6.92 -12.83
N GLY A 130 -28.23 -5.73 -12.89
CA GLY A 130 -28.82 -5.20 -14.12
C GLY A 130 -29.69 -3.94 -13.95
N SER A 131 -30.15 -3.62 -12.75
CA SER A 131 -30.85 -2.37 -12.44
C SER A 131 -29.83 -1.27 -12.09
N SER A 132 -29.50 -0.44 -13.07
CA SER A 132 -28.70 0.79 -13.00
C SER A 132 -27.17 0.71 -12.71
N ALA A 133 -26.41 1.34 -13.61
CA ALA A 133 -24.98 1.68 -13.62
C ALA A 133 -23.99 0.86 -12.76
N SER A 134 -23.25 -0.09 -13.34
CA SER A 134 -22.06 -0.77 -12.75
C SER A 134 -22.27 -1.54 -11.43
N GLN A 135 -21.64 -2.71 -11.27
CA GLN A 135 -21.64 -3.48 -10.01
C GLN A 135 -21.04 -2.73 -8.79
N ASP A 136 -20.46 -1.54 -9.01
CA ASP A 136 -19.84 -0.69 -8.01
C ASP A 136 -20.68 0.56 -7.64
N SER A 137 -21.86 0.76 -8.24
CA SER A 137 -22.76 1.83 -7.79
C SER A 137 -23.48 1.46 -6.49
N GLU A 138 -23.86 2.49 -5.72
CA GLU A 138 -24.74 2.34 -4.56
C GLU A 138 -26.12 1.84 -5.03
N PRO A 139 -26.62 0.69 -4.53
CA PRO A 139 -27.94 0.22 -4.93
C PRO A 139 -28.99 1.25 -4.53
N GLY A 140 -29.81 1.65 -5.49
CA GLY A 140 -30.93 2.55 -5.28
C GLY A 140 -31.91 1.95 -4.25
N PRO A 141 -32.56 2.78 -3.42
CA PRO A 141 -33.55 2.30 -2.44
C PRO A 141 -34.62 1.33 -2.96
N GLY A 142 -35.00 1.44 -4.24
CA GLY A 142 -35.98 0.57 -4.90
C GLY A 142 -35.39 -0.63 -5.65
N GLU A 143 -34.07 -0.78 -5.68
CA GLU A 143 -33.37 -1.86 -6.41
C GLU A 143 -33.09 -3.07 -5.52
N VAL A 144 -33.21 -2.92 -4.19
CA VAL A 144 -32.99 -4.01 -3.24
C VAL A 144 -34.24 -4.87 -3.13
N GLU A 145 -34.11 -6.12 -3.57
CA GLU A 145 -35.21 -7.07 -3.70
C GLU A 145 -35.17 -8.19 -2.66
N LEU A 146 -34.00 -8.46 -2.08
CA LEU A 146 -33.83 -9.50 -1.06
C LEU A 146 -33.10 -8.96 0.17
N ALA A 147 -33.63 -9.26 1.36
CA ALA A 147 -32.97 -9.05 2.64
C ALA A 147 -32.87 -10.38 3.40
N VAL A 148 -31.67 -10.70 3.88
CA VAL A 148 -31.39 -11.96 4.61
C VAL A 148 -30.79 -11.60 5.96
N LEU A 149 -31.43 -12.05 7.04
CA LEU A 149 -30.86 -12.01 8.39
C LEU A 149 -30.61 -13.44 8.86
N ILE A 150 -29.36 -13.75 9.18
CA ILE A 150 -28.98 -14.98 9.88
C ILE A 150 -28.57 -14.63 11.29
N PHE A 151 -29.17 -15.33 12.25
CA PHE A 151 -28.86 -15.24 13.66
C PHE A 151 -28.40 -16.61 14.17
N LEU A 152 -27.23 -16.64 14.80
CA LEU A 152 -26.63 -17.83 15.38
C LEU A 152 -26.33 -17.60 16.86
N SER A 153 -26.86 -18.48 17.70
CA SER A 153 -26.46 -18.54 19.11
C SER A 153 -25.06 -19.15 19.22
N ARG A 154 -24.23 -18.62 20.13
CA ARG A 154 -22.88 -19.17 20.43
C ARG A 154 -21.90 -19.19 19.23
N SER A 155 -22.01 -18.22 18.33
CA SER A 155 -21.20 -18.09 17.11
C SER A 155 -20.74 -16.64 16.89
N HIS A 156 -19.88 -16.44 15.90
CA HIS A 156 -19.48 -15.11 15.42
C HIS A 156 -20.27 -14.68 14.18
N GLY A 157 -20.32 -13.38 13.94
CA GLY A 157 -21.02 -12.82 12.78
C GLY A 157 -20.40 -13.24 11.43
N SER A 158 -19.11 -13.59 11.41
CA SER A 158 -18.47 -14.18 10.23
C SER A 158 -19.02 -15.57 9.89
N GLU A 159 -19.37 -16.37 10.90
CA GLU A 159 -19.98 -17.69 10.69
C GLU A 159 -21.42 -17.54 10.18
N ALA A 160 -22.17 -16.57 10.73
CA ALA A 160 -23.51 -16.24 10.24
C ALA A 160 -23.49 -15.76 8.77
N ALA A 161 -22.45 -15.03 8.37
CA ALA A 161 -22.28 -14.61 6.98
C ALA A 161 -22.07 -15.80 6.05
N VAL A 162 -21.24 -16.77 6.43
CA VAL A 162 -20.97 -17.98 5.63
C VAL A 162 -22.25 -18.77 5.37
N LEU A 163 -23.13 -18.90 6.37
CA LEU A 163 -24.41 -19.60 6.20
C LEU A 163 -25.38 -18.87 5.26
N SER A 164 -25.22 -17.56 5.07
CA SER A 164 -26.13 -16.78 4.21
C SER A 164 -25.87 -17.02 2.72
N LYS A 165 -24.69 -17.57 2.39
CA LYS A 165 -24.26 -17.79 1.02
C LYS A 165 -25.24 -18.64 0.21
N SER A 166 -25.75 -19.73 0.79
CA SER A 166 -26.69 -20.63 0.10
C SER A 166 -27.99 -19.93 -0.28
N ILE A 167 -28.46 -18.99 0.55
CA ILE A 167 -29.68 -18.21 0.29
C ILE A 167 -29.45 -17.23 -0.88
N PHE A 168 -28.33 -16.51 -0.87
CA PHE A 168 -27.98 -15.60 -1.96
C PHE A 168 -27.64 -16.34 -3.26
N GLU A 169 -27.00 -17.50 -3.19
CA GLU A 169 -26.73 -18.36 -4.35
C GLU A 169 -28.03 -18.85 -5.00
N ALA A 170 -29.00 -19.29 -4.21
CA ALA A 170 -30.31 -19.71 -4.69
C ALA A 170 -31.01 -18.55 -5.42
N TYR A 171 -31.02 -17.36 -4.81
CA TYR A 171 -31.61 -16.17 -5.40
C TYR A 171 -30.90 -15.74 -6.70
N ALA A 172 -29.56 -15.77 -6.74
CA ALA A 172 -28.78 -15.46 -7.94
C ALA A 172 -29.09 -16.41 -9.11
N ASN A 173 -29.31 -17.69 -8.82
CA ASN A 173 -29.67 -18.67 -9.84
C ASN A 173 -31.07 -18.42 -10.40
N GLU A 174 -32.02 -18.03 -9.54
CA GLU A 174 -33.39 -17.73 -9.91
C GLU A 174 -33.48 -16.48 -10.81
N THR A 175 -32.82 -15.38 -10.43
CA THR A 175 -32.77 -14.14 -11.22
C THR A 175 -32.16 -14.35 -12.61
N ASN A 176 -31.07 -15.13 -12.69
CA ASN A 176 -30.43 -15.49 -13.96
C ASN A 176 -31.34 -16.35 -14.87
N SER A 177 -32.16 -17.22 -14.29
CA SER A 177 -33.13 -18.04 -15.04
C SER A 177 -34.28 -17.22 -15.65
N ILE A 178 -34.67 -16.13 -14.97
CA ILE A 178 -35.75 -15.22 -15.41
C ILE A 178 -35.22 -14.29 -16.51
N HIS A 179 -34.00 -13.75 -16.36
CA HIS A 179 -33.37 -12.93 -17.40
C HIS A 179 -33.10 -13.71 -18.71
N ARG A 180 -32.71 -14.99 -18.62
CA ARG A 180 -32.56 -15.85 -19.81
C ARG A 180 -33.87 -16.07 -20.56
N ARG A 181 -34.97 -16.35 -19.84
CA ARG A 181 -36.31 -16.53 -20.44
C ARG A 181 -36.83 -15.25 -21.09
N ASN A 182 -36.50 -14.08 -20.54
CA ASN A 182 -36.91 -12.79 -21.09
C ASN A 182 -36.06 -12.35 -22.31
N ALA A 183 -34.79 -12.78 -22.38
CA ALA A 183 -33.89 -12.48 -23.50
C ALA A 183 -34.21 -13.30 -24.77
N GLU A 184 -34.72 -14.53 -24.62
CA GLU A 184 -35.13 -15.39 -25.74
C GLU A 184 -36.44 -14.92 -26.42
N GLN A 185 -37.22 -14.04 -25.78
CA GLN A 185 -38.46 -13.48 -26.34
C GLN A 185 -38.28 -12.16 -27.11
N ARG A 186 -37.10 -11.54 -27.08
CA ARG A 186 -36.83 -10.26 -27.76
C ARG A 186 -35.72 -10.44 -28.80
N GLY A 187 -36.09 -11.02 -29.94
CA GLY A 187 -35.20 -11.25 -31.06
C GLY A 187 -34.74 -9.97 -31.78
N GLY A 188 -33.47 -9.98 -32.18
CA GLY A 188 -33.02 -9.51 -33.50
C GLY A 188 -32.51 -8.08 -33.63
N ALA A 189 -31.20 -7.90 -33.50
CA ALA A 189 -30.33 -7.23 -34.49
C ALA A 189 -28.88 -7.25 -34.00
N GLU A 190 -28.04 -8.06 -34.63
CA GLU A 190 -26.59 -8.02 -34.44
C GLU A 190 -26.00 -6.73 -35.00
N GLU A 191 -25.36 -5.92 -34.14
CA GLU A 191 -24.24 -5.07 -34.59
C GLU A 191 -22.94 -5.64 -34.01
N LYS A 192 -22.10 -6.11 -34.92
CA LYS A 192 -20.79 -6.71 -34.67
C LYS A 192 -19.82 -5.68 -34.09
N PHE A 193 -19.65 -5.66 -32.78
CA PHE A 193 -18.36 -5.33 -32.18
C PHE A 193 -17.57 -6.63 -31.97
N SER A 194 -16.49 -6.74 -32.73
CA SER A 194 -15.54 -7.85 -32.71
C SER A 194 -15.06 -8.15 -31.28
N ASN A 195 -15.53 -9.26 -30.72
CA ASN A 195 -14.93 -9.96 -29.59
C ASN A 195 -13.51 -10.40 -29.96
N SER A 196 -12.53 -9.56 -29.67
CA SER A 196 -11.13 -9.96 -29.61
C SER A 196 -10.87 -10.46 -28.20
N ALA A 197 -10.95 -11.78 -28.01
CA ALA A 197 -10.31 -12.45 -26.88
C ALA A 197 -8.88 -11.89 -26.71
N ILE A 198 -8.50 -11.57 -25.47
CA ILE A 198 -7.10 -11.36 -25.08
C ILE A 198 -6.33 -12.58 -25.60
N ARG A 199 -5.52 -12.38 -26.63
CA ARG A 199 -4.85 -13.49 -27.30
C ARG A 199 -3.59 -13.76 -26.50
N ASN A 200 -3.51 -14.91 -25.83
CA ASN A 200 -2.29 -15.46 -25.23
C ASN A 200 -1.06 -15.04 -26.05
N SER A 201 -0.33 -14.04 -25.54
CA SER A 201 0.87 -13.53 -26.20
C SER A 201 1.90 -14.65 -26.29
N GLN A 202 2.58 -14.79 -27.43
CA GLN A 202 3.56 -15.84 -27.76
C GLN A 202 4.80 -15.93 -26.84
N PHE A 203 4.85 -15.18 -25.74
CA PHE A 203 6.03 -15.04 -24.89
C PHE A 203 5.71 -15.41 -23.44
N ALA A 204 6.26 -16.55 -23.01
CA ALA A 204 6.33 -16.90 -21.60
C ALA A 204 7.48 -16.14 -20.92
N ILE A 205 7.23 -15.64 -19.71
CA ILE A 205 8.22 -14.94 -18.88
C ILE A 205 8.51 -15.79 -17.64
N LYS A 206 9.78 -16.14 -17.44
CA LYS A 206 10.24 -16.91 -16.28
C LYS A 206 10.70 -15.98 -15.16
N VAL A 207 9.96 -15.96 -14.05
CA VAL A 207 10.24 -15.10 -12.89
C VAL A 207 10.69 -15.94 -11.70
N HIS A 208 11.88 -15.68 -11.19
CA HIS A 208 12.39 -16.30 -9.98
C HIS A 208 11.96 -15.53 -8.73
N LEU A 209 11.14 -16.18 -7.90
CA LEU A 209 10.71 -15.72 -6.60
C LEU A 209 11.84 -15.93 -5.58
N VAL A 210 12.61 -14.87 -5.31
CA VAL A 210 13.85 -14.94 -4.50
C VAL A 210 13.60 -15.45 -3.07
N THR A 211 12.45 -15.11 -2.47
CA THR A 211 12.12 -15.49 -1.10
C THR A 211 11.74 -16.96 -1.00
N GLU A 212 10.96 -17.45 -1.97
CA GLU A 212 10.47 -18.81 -2.06
C GLU A 212 11.47 -19.75 -2.75
N ASN A 213 12.48 -19.19 -3.42
CA ASN A 213 13.48 -19.87 -4.25
C ASN A 213 12.84 -20.76 -5.34
N VAL A 214 11.76 -20.26 -5.96
CA VAL A 214 11.00 -20.96 -7.01
C VAL A 214 10.90 -20.10 -8.25
N THR A 215 11.01 -20.70 -9.44
CA THR A 215 10.76 -20.01 -10.71
C THR A 215 9.35 -20.29 -11.20
N GLN A 216 8.59 -19.24 -11.47
CA GLN A 216 7.25 -19.28 -12.07
C GLN A 216 7.31 -18.89 -13.53
N GLU A 217 6.49 -19.53 -14.37
CA GLU A 217 6.33 -19.19 -15.78
C GLU A 217 4.96 -18.54 -15.98
N LEU A 218 4.94 -17.30 -16.49
CA LEU A 218 3.74 -16.47 -16.62
C LEU A 218 3.57 -16.02 -18.07
N SER A 219 2.34 -15.71 -18.46
CA SER A 219 2.14 -14.93 -19.69
C SER A 219 2.72 -13.52 -19.51
N LEU A 220 3.07 -12.86 -20.62
CA LEU A 220 3.59 -11.49 -20.56
C LEU A 220 2.62 -10.53 -19.85
N GLU A 221 1.32 -10.65 -20.11
CA GLU A 221 0.31 -9.77 -19.51
C GLU A 221 0.12 -10.03 -18.02
N ASP A 222 0.20 -11.30 -17.60
CA ASP A 222 0.18 -11.71 -16.20
C ASP A 222 1.40 -11.19 -15.44
N TYR A 223 2.57 -11.24 -16.08
CA TYR A 223 3.78 -10.64 -15.56
C TYR A 223 3.63 -9.13 -15.39
N VAL A 224 3.12 -8.42 -16.41
CA VAL A 224 2.88 -6.98 -16.36
C VAL A 224 1.93 -6.63 -15.21
N LEU A 225 0.82 -7.38 -15.05
CA LEU A 225 -0.13 -7.20 -13.96
C LEU A 225 0.53 -7.40 -12.59
N GLY A 226 1.36 -8.44 -12.42
CA GLY A 226 2.09 -8.71 -11.19
C GLY A 226 3.10 -7.62 -10.84
N VAL A 227 3.80 -7.05 -11.84
CA VAL A 227 4.72 -5.93 -11.64
C VAL A 227 3.98 -4.66 -11.26
N ILE A 228 2.86 -4.30 -11.92
CA ILE A 228 2.09 -3.10 -11.53
C ILE A 228 1.55 -3.24 -10.10
N ARG A 229 1.08 -4.41 -9.69
CA ARG A 229 0.63 -4.65 -8.30
C ARG A 229 1.75 -4.47 -7.27
N ALA A 230 2.99 -4.77 -7.66
CA ALA A 230 4.16 -4.65 -6.80
C ALA A 230 4.74 -3.24 -6.73
N GLU A 231 4.68 -2.51 -7.86
CA GLU A 231 5.35 -1.21 -8.07
C GLU A 231 4.39 -0.01 -8.08
N GLY A 232 3.06 -0.24 -8.13
CA GLY A 232 2.04 0.78 -8.35
C GLY A 232 1.26 1.33 -7.13
N PRO A 233 1.72 1.26 -5.85
CA PRO A 233 0.90 1.75 -4.74
C PRO A 233 0.63 3.27 -4.77
N THR A 234 1.31 4.03 -5.65
CA THR A 234 1.07 5.46 -5.88
C THR A 234 0.05 5.73 -6.99
N GLU A 235 -0.23 4.77 -7.87
CA GLU A 235 -0.95 5.02 -9.13
C GLU A 235 -2.41 4.57 -9.09
N SER A 236 -3.32 5.54 -9.05
CA SER A 236 -4.77 5.30 -9.18
C SER A 236 -5.35 5.76 -10.50
N GLU A 237 -4.63 6.58 -11.27
CA GLU A 237 -5.14 7.22 -12.47
C GLU A 237 -5.08 6.26 -13.68
N PRO A 238 -6.20 6.06 -14.42
CA PRO A 238 -6.25 5.10 -15.51
C PRO A 238 -5.18 5.31 -16.60
N GLU A 239 -4.95 6.57 -17.01
CA GLU A 239 -3.98 6.89 -18.06
C GLU A 239 -2.53 6.70 -17.59
N ALA A 240 -2.23 6.96 -16.31
CA ALA A 240 -0.92 6.67 -15.74
C ALA A 240 -0.67 5.16 -15.63
N LEU A 241 -1.69 4.38 -15.23
CA LEU A 241 -1.63 2.92 -15.18
C LEU A 241 -1.42 2.31 -16.57
N LYS A 242 -2.04 2.85 -17.62
CA LYS A 242 -1.83 2.43 -19.02
C LYS A 242 -0.39 2.72 -19.47
N ALA A 243 0.13 3.92 -19.22
CA ALA A 243 1.51 4.27 -19.56
C ALA A 243 2.52 3.37 -18.82
N LEU A 244 2.29 3.10 -17.54
CA LEU A 244 3.12 2.20 -16.73
C LEU A 244 3.07 0.76 -17.27
N ALA A 245 1.90 0.25 -17.66
CA ALA A 245 1.76 -1.08 -18.26
C ALA A 245 2.60 -1.23 -19.55
N ILE A 246 2.55 -0.23 -20.43
CA ILE A 246 3.34 -0.21 -21.67
C ILE A 246 4.84 -0.17 -21.38
N ALA A 247 5.28 0.66 -20.41
CA ALA A 247 6.68 0.72 -20.00
C ALA A 247 7.18 -0.62 -19.44
N ILE A 248 6.41 -1.24 -18.54
CA ILE A 248 6.74 -2.56 -17.95
C ILE A 248 6.84 -3.63 -19.05
N ARG A 249 5.85 -3.69 -19.96
CA ARG A 249 5.83 -4.66 -21.06
C ARG A 249 7.03 -4.52 -21.99
N THR A 250 7.34 -3.28 -22.35
CA THR A 250 8.49 -2.96 -23.20
C THR A 250 9.80 -3.41 -22.53
N TYR A 251 9.97 -3.09 -21.25
CA TYR A 251 11.14 -3.50 -20.48
C TYR A 251 11.28 -5.03 -20.41
N ALA A 252 10.17 -5.73 -20.13
CA ALA A 252 10.13 -7.19 -20.03
C ALA A 252 10.56 -7.86 -21.34
N LEU A 253 10.07 -7.38 -22.48
CA LEU A 253 10.44 -7.93 -23.78
C LEU A 253 11.88 -7.60 -24.17
N LYS A 254 12.35 -6.38 -23.88
CA LYS A 254 13.73 -5.95 -24.18
C LYS A 254 14.78 -6.73 -23.38
N ASN A 255 14.47 -7.07 -22.14
CA ASN A 255 15.42 -7.65 -21.17
C ASN A 255 15.17 -9.14 -20.88
N ARG A 256 14.41 -9.84 -21.73
CA ARG A 256 14.20 -11.28 -21.58
C ARG A 256 15.53 -12.04 -21.66
N GLY A 257 15.69 -13.08 -20.84
CA GLY A 257 16.94 -13.84 -20.75
C GLY A 257 18.05 -13.16 -19.96
N ARG A 258 17.78 -12.10 -19.20
CA ARG A 258 18.78 -11.42 -18.36
C ARG A 258 19.47 -12.35 -17.37
N HIS A 259 18.78 -13.39 -16.94
CA HIS A 259 19.27 -14.47 -16.09
C HIS A 259 19.29 -15.83 -16.81
N ALA A 260 19.50 -15.85 -18.13
CA ALA A 260 19.49 -17.09 -18.91
C ALA A 260 20.50 -18.13 -18.40
N LYS A 261 21.63 -17.68 -17.82
CA LYS A 261 22.63 -18.55 -17.17
C LYS A 261 22.11 -19.23 -15.90
N ASP A 262 21.16 -18.58 -15.22
CA ASP A 262 20.55 -19.03 -13.97
C ASP A 262 19.20 -19.73 -14.20
N GLY A 263 18.75 -19.83 -15.46
CA GLY A 263 17.55 -20.57 -15.87
C GLY A 263 16.23 -19.78 -15.81
N TYR A 264 16.26 -18.46 -15.62
CA TYR A 264 15.07 -17.58 -15.58
C TYR A 264 15.29 -16.25 -16.31
N ASP A 265 14.24 -15.45 -16.48
CA ASP A 265 14.31 -14.14 -17.14
C ASP A 265 14.49 -13.00 -16.14
N PHE A 266 13.69 -12.97 -15.08
CA PHE A 266 13.65 -11.89 -14.07
C PHE A 266 13.61 -12.42 -12.64
N CYS A 267 14.06 -11.63 -11.66
CA CYS A 267 13.87 -11.90 -10.23
C CYS A 267 12.85 -10.94 -9.58
N THR A 268 12.29 -11.29 -8.42
CA THR A 268 11.24 -10.50 -7.74
C THR A 268 11.68 -9.20 -7.08
N THR A 269 12.96 -8.85 -7.18
CA THR A 269 13.53 -7.66 -6.52
C THR A 269 13.66 -6.50 -7.50
N THR A 270 13.92 -5.30 -6.96
CA THR A 270 14.23 -4.10 -7.75
C THR A 270 15.51 -4.20 -8.60
N HIS A 271 16.24 -5.33 -8.55
CA HIS A 271 17.31 -5.66 -9.49
C HIS A 271 16.77 -5.86 -10.92
N CYS A 272 15.57 -6.42 -11.04
CA CYS A 272 14.86 -6.63 -12.30
C CYS A 272 13.65 -5.70 -12.37
N GLN A 273 12.54 -6.13 -11.79
CA GLN A 273 11.30 -5.39 -11.53
C GLN A 273 10.71 -6.03 -10.27
N ARG A 274 10.19 -5.25 -9.32
CA ARG A 274 9.53 -5.84 -8.16
C ARG A 274 8.32 -6.63 -8.65
N PHE A 275 8.17 -7.83 -8.11
CA PHE A 275 7.06 -8.72 -8.43
C PHE A 275 6.57 -9.37 -7.14
N VAL A 276 5.26 -9.42 -6.94
CA VAL A 276 4.64 -10.12 -5.82
C VAL A 276 4.16 -11.47 -6.33
N GLY A 277 4.56 -12.56 -5.66
CA GLY A 277 4.10 -13.91 -5.96
C GLY A 277 2.57 -14.05 -5.84
N GLY A 278 2.02 -15.00 -6.56
CA GLY A 278 0.59 -15.19 -6.82
C GLY A 278 0.43 -15.60 -8.28
N ASN A 279 -0.72 -16.13 -8.69
CA ASN A 279 -0.99 -16.42 -10.10
C ASN A 279 -1.79 -15.23 -10.66
N PRO A 280 -1.18 -14.08 -11.00
CA PRO A 280 -1.93 -12.97 -11.54
C PRO A 280 -2.45 -13.41 -12.91
N THR A 281 -3.75 -13.54 -13.10
CA THR A 281 -4.30 -13.84 -14.42
C THR A 281 -5.08 -12.66 -14.97
N VAL A 282 -4.81 -12.35 -16.24
CA VAL A 282 -5.47 -11.28 -16.98
C VAL A 282 -6.82 -11.75 -17.57
N ARG A 283 -7.20 -13.03 -17.42
CA ARG A 283 -8.46 -13.60 -17.96
C ARG A 283 -9.73 -13.04 -17.31
N GLU A 284 -10.77 -12.95 -18.13
CA GLU A 284 -12.16 -12.78 -17.70
C GLU A 284 -12.74 -14.13 -17.24
N GLY A 285 -13.38 -14.12 -16.08
CA GLY A 285 -14.16 -15.25 -15.57
C GLY A 285 -13.33 -16.33 -14.90
N THR A 286 -13.69 -16.59 -13.64
CA THR A 286 -13.23 -17.69 -12.77
C THR A 286 -11.74 -17.76 -12.47
N GLU A 287 -11.31 -17.07 -11.41
CA GLU A 287 -10.22 -17.55 -10.54
C GLU A 287 -10.52 -17.29 -9.06
N THR A 288 -11.16 -18.29 -8.45
CA THR A 288 -10.91 -18.62 -7.05
C THR A 288 -9.68 -19.52 -6.99
N SER A 289 -8.59 -19.03 -6.40
CA SER A 289 -7.85 -19.72 -5.33
C SER A 289 -6.51 -19.04 -5.10
N THR A 290 -6.21 -18.78 -3.82
CA THR A 290 -4.93 -18.30 -3.28
C THR A 290 -4.60 -16.80 -3.44
N GLY A 291 -5.02 -16.03 -2.43
CA GLY A 291 -4.22 -14.93 -1.90
C GLY A 291 -4.06 -13.65 -2.72
N THR A 292 -4.84 -12.63 -2.35
CA THR A 292 -4.47 -11.19 -2.44
C THR A 292 -4.74 -10.48 -3.78
N LEU A 293 -5.85 -9.72 -3.77
CA LEU A 293 -6.23 -8.54 -4.59
C LEU A 293 -6.79 -8.77 -6.01
N PRO A 294 -7.91 -8.09 -6.31
CA PRO A 294 -8.08 -7.42 -7.59
C PRO A 294 -8.37 -5.92 -7.39
N ASP A 295 -7.41 -5.05 -7.75
CA ASP A 295 -7.74 -3.67 -8.13
C ASP A 295 -8.11 -3.72 -9.62
N GLY A 296 -9.42 -3.81 -9.92
CA GLY A 296 -9.94 -4.01 -11.28
C GLY A 296 -9.44 -2.96 -12.29
N ARG A 297 -9.03 -1.78 -11.81
CA ARG A 297 -8.42 -0.71 -12.60
C ARG A 297 -7.07 -1.09 -13.20
N VAL A 298 -6.25 -1.82 -12.44
CA VAL A 298 -4.93 -2.28 -12.90
C VAL A 298 -5.13 -3.32 -14.00
N SER A 299 -5.97 -4.33 -13.77
CA SER A 299 -6.29 -5.33 -14.78
C SER A 299 -6.89 -4.68 -16.04
N ALA A 300 -7.79 -3.69 -15.88
CA ALA A 300 -8.35 -2.95 -17.01
C ALA A 300 -7.30 -2.16 -17.80
N ALA A 301 -6.34 -1.52 -17.14
CA ALA A 301 -5.26 -0.79 -17.82
C ALA A 301 -4.32 -1.72 -18.59
N VAL A 302 -3.99 -2.89 -18.03
CA VAL A 302 -3.19 -3.93 -18.70
C VAL A 302 -3.93 -4.42 -19.95
N ARG A 303 -5.22 -4.78 -19.82
CA ARG A 303 -6.07 -5.21 -20.94
C ARG A 303 -6.20 -4.14 -22.03
N ALA A 304 -6.45 -2.89 -21.63
CA ALA A 304 -6.62 -1.78 -22.58
C ALA A 304 -5.35 -1.47 -23.38
N THR A 305 -4.18 -1.90 -22.91
CA THR A 305 -2.88 -1.68 -23.55
C THR A 305 -2.20 -2.98 -23.99
N GLU A 306 -2.96 -4.07 -24.10
CA GLU A 306 -2.43 -5.40 -24.44
C GLU A 306 -1.57 -5.35 -25.71
N GLY A 307 -0.35 -5.90 -25.61
CA GLY A 307 0.62 -5.95 -26.70
C GLY A 307 1.17 -4.61 -27.18
N GLN A 308 0.80 -3.48 -26.56
CA GLN A 308 1.39 -2.18 -26.87
C GLN A 308 2.75 -2.03 -26.18
N VAL A 309 3.74 -1.57 -26.95
CA VAL A 309 5.14 -1.40 -26.54
C VAL A 309 5.72 -0.10 -27.09
N LEU A 310 6.88 0.31 -26.58
CA LEU A 310 7.65 1.43 -27.13
C LEU A 310 8.84 0.93 -27.97
N ILE A 311 9.00 1.51 -29.15
CA ILE A 311 10.10 1.23 -30.08
C ILE A 311 10.79 2.52 -30.53
N ASP A 312 12.06 2.42 -30.92
CA ASP A 312 12.83 3.53 -31.47
C ASP A 312 12.57 3.73 -32.98
N ASP A 313 13.29 4.69 -33.56
CA ASP A 313 13.30 5.02 -34.98
C ASP A 313 13.73 3.83 -35.86
N ARG A 314 14.57 2.94 -35.35
CA ARG A 314 15.02 1.70 -36.01
C ARG A 314 14.02 0.55 -35.84
N GLY A 315 12.95 0.76 -35.08
CA GLY A 315 11.95 -0.27 -34.77
C GLY A 315 12.41 -1.30 -33.73
N GLN A 316 13.45 -1.01 -32.95
CA GLN A 316 13.88 -1.82 -31.82
C GLN A 316 13.18 -1.39 -30.53
N LEU A 317 12.92 -2.33 -29.62
CA LEU A 317 12.37 -2.01 -28.28
C LEU A 317 13.29 -1.03 -27.54
N VAL A 318 12.70 -0.01 -26.92
CA VAL A 318 13.44 0.96 -26.10
C VAL A 318 13.73 0.42 -24.70
N ASP A 319 14.75 0.95 -24.04
CA ASP A 319 15.01 0.69 -22.62
C ASP A 319 14.01 1.45 -21.73
N ALA A 320 12.82 0.88 -21.55
CA ALA A 320 11.69 1.51 -20.86
C ALA A 320 11.78 1.43 -19.32
N TYR A 321 12.78 2.09 -18.72
CA TYR A 321 12.89 2.21 -17.27
C TYR A 321 11.77 3.07 -16.66
N PHE A 322 11.43 2.83 -15.40
CA PHE A 322 10.50 3.66 -14.63
C PHE A 322 10.90 3.69 -13.15
N GLY A 323 10.42 4.69 -12.40
CA GLY A 323 10.61 4.76 -10.95
C GLY A 323 9.71 5.76 -10.25
N ALA A 324 9.71 5.74 -8.92
CA ALA A 324 8.77 6.49 -8.08
C ALA A 324 8.77 7.99 -8.39
N SER A 325 9.94 8.66 -8.27
CA SER A 325 10.04 10.09 -8.48
C SER A 325 11.39 10.50 -9.06
N CYS A 326 11.38 11.25 -10.16
CA CYS A 326 12.60 11.76 -10.77
C CYS A 326 13.14 13.03 -10.08
N GLY A 327 12.36 13.64 -9.17
CA GLY A 327 12.79 14.82 -8.41
C GLY A 327 12.89 16.09 -9.27
N GLY A 328 12.04 16.22 -10.28
CA GLY A 328 11.92 17.38 -11.16
C GLY A 328 12.58 17.25 -12.53
N GLU A 329 13.38 16.20 -12.74
CA GLU A 329 14.08 15.95 -14.00
C GLU A 329 14.53 14.49 -14.10
N THR A 330 14.23 13.82 -15.21
CA THR A 330 14.66 12.43 -15.43
C THR A 330 16.17 12.35 -15.67
N ALA A 331 16.76 11.19 -15.42
CA ALA A 331 18.19 10.95 -15.52
C ALA A 331 18.62 10.70 -16.97
N ASN A 332 19.89 11.02 -17.24
CA ASN A 332 20.59 10.61 -18.45
C ASN A 332 21.25 9.24 -18.22
N ILE A 333 20.95 8.23 -19.05
CA ILE A 333 21.47 6.87 -18.82
C ILE A 333 22.99 6.77 -18.92
N ALA A 334 23.60 7.51 -19.85
CA ALA A 334 25.04 7.49 -20.07
C ALA A 334 25.79 8.12 -18.89
N ALA A 335 25.28 9.23 -18.34
CA ALA A 335 25.86 9.83 -17.15
C ALA A 335 25.64 8.98 -15.89
N LEU A 336 24.44 8.42 -15.73
CA LEU A 336 24.08 7.65 -14.53
C LEU A 336 24.84 6.33 -14.41
N TRP A 337 24.93 5.56 -15.51
CA TRP A 337 25.47 4.19 -15.50
C TRP A 337 26.70 3.99 -16.37
N GLY A 338 27.15 5.01 -17.12
CA GLY A 338 28.29 4.86 -18.03
C GLY A 338 28.00 3.97 -19.24
N THR A 339 26.72 3.81 -19.60
CA THR A 339 26.30 3.01 -20.74
C THR A 339 26.27 3.85 -22.03
N ARG A 340 26.00 3.20 -23.16
CA ARG A 340 25.85 3.91 -24.44
C ARG A 340 24.65 4.87 -24.35
N PRO A 341 24.77 6.11 -24.85
CA PRO A 341 23.65 7.03 -24.90
C PRO A 341 22.49 6.46 -25.72
N SER A 342 21.27 6.67 -25.25
CA SER A 342 20.06 6.47 -26.04
C SER A 342 19.38 7.81 -26.30
N GLN A 343 18.65 7.93 -27.41
CA GLN A 343 17.97 9.18 -27.78
C GLN A 343 16.78 9.50 -26.86
N TYR A 344 16.23 8.47 -26.19
CA TYR A 344 15.02 8.55 -25.37
C TYR A 344 15.29 8.52 -23.85
N LEU A 345 16.54 8.37 -23.40
CA LEU A 345 16.94 8.47 -21.97
C LEU A 345 18.05 9.52 -21.77
N THR A 346 17.82 10.72 -22.28
CA THR A 346 18.77 11.84 -22.22
C THR A 346 18.58 12.75 -21.01
N GLY A 347 17.45 12.61 -20.30
CA GLY A 347 17.01 13.51 -19.23
C GLY A 347 15.98 14.52 -19.75
N VAL A 348 14.84 14.58 -19.09
CA VAL A 348 13.68 15.41 -19.45
C VAL A 348 13.18 16.13 -18.21
N ARG A 349 12.94 17.44 -18.33
CA ARG A 349 12.34 18.24 -17.26
C ARG A 349 10.94 17.74 -16.91
N ASP A 350 10.69 17.56 -15.62
CA ASP A 350 9.41 17.08 -15.10
C ASP A 350 8.85 18.01 -14.03
N GLU A 351 8.00 18.93 -14.46
CA GLU A 351 7.27 19.85 -13.56
C GLU A 351 6.14 19.17 -12.76
N TYR A 352 5.79 17.91 -13.08
CA TYR A 352 4.63 17.24 -12.50
C TYR A 352 4.97 16.53 -11.18
N CYS A 353 6.21 16.04 -11.00
CA CYS A 353 6.67 15.48 -9.73
C CYS A 353 7.39 16.49 -8.82
N ALA A 354 7.59 17.74 -9.27
CA ALA A 354 8.36 18.76 -8.54
C ALA A 354 7.71 19.20 -7.22
N SER A 355 6.42 18.93 -7.03
CA SER A 355 5.66 19.16 -5.78
C SER A 355 5.19 17.86 -5.11
N GLY A 356 5.67 16.70 -5.57
CA GLY A 356 5.32 15.39 -5.03
C GLY A 356 5.95 15.12 -3.66
N PRO A 357 5.53 14.05 -2.95
CA PRO A 357 6.07 13.70 -1.63
C PRO A 357 7.58 13.42 -1.66
N HIS A 358 8.14 13.07 -2.83
CA HIS A 358 9.57 12.87 -3.03
C HIS A 358 10.29 14.07 -3.67
N ALA A 359 9.66 15.26 -3.73
CA ALA A 359 10.24 16.45 -4.35
C ALA A 359 11.58 16.88 -3.71
N THR A 360 11.69 16.78 -2.39
CA THR A 360 12.93 17.05 -1.64
C THR A 360 13.07 16.10 -0.46
N TRP A 361 14.30 15.83 -0.05
CA TRP A 361 14.61 15.07 1.15
C TRP A 361 15.90 15.59 1.78
N THR A 362 16.03 15.39 3.09
CA THR A 362 17.25 15.65 3.84
C THR A 362 17.53 14.47 4.74
N ASP A 363 18.75 13.96 4.69
CA ASP A 363 19.19 12.85 5.53
C ASP A 363 20.60 13.15 6.06
N VAL A 364 20.84 12.76 7.31
CA VAL A 364 22.11 13.00 8.00
C VAL A 364 22.76 11.65 8.28
N ILE A 365 24.01 11.49 7.85
CA ILE A 365 24.79 10.28 8.06
C ILE A 365 25.97 10.60 8.95
N ALA A 366 26.11 9.89 10.08
CA ALA A 366 27.30 10.01 10.91
C ALA A 366 28.54 9.54 10.14
N ARG A 367 29.69 10.19 10.34
CA ARG A 367 30.95 9.83 9.65
C ARG A 367 31.31 8.38 9.85
N ALA A 368 31.12 7.83 11.06
CA ALA A 368 31.40 6.44 11.36
C ALA A 368 30.54 5.47 10.53
N ASP A 369 29.24 5.78 10.40
CA ASP A 369 28.32 4.98 9.59
C ASP A 369 28.63 5.06 8.10
N LEU A 370 28.93 6.27 7.61
CA LEU A 370 29.32 6.45 6.22
C LEU A 370 30.64 5.74 5.92
N LEU A 371 31.64 5.85 6.80
CA LEU A 371 32.92 5.15 6.68
C LEU A 371 32.71 3.62 6.61
N ARG A 372 31.93 3.06 7.54
CA ARG A 372 31.59 1.63 7.55
C ARG A 372 30.91 1.20 6.25
N ALA A 373 30.00 2.01 5.73
CA ALA A 373 29.33 1.74 4.47
C ALA A 373 30.31 1.73 3.28
N LEU A 374 31.22 2.70 3.23
CA LEU A 374 32.23 2.82 2.19
C LEU A 374 33.27 1.69 2.22
N GLN A 375 33.62 1.19 3.41
CA GLN A 375 34.55 0.06 3.59
C GLN A 375 33.99 -1.28 3.07
N SER A 376 32.66 -1.37 2.89
CA SER A 376 32.00 -2.60 2.42
C SER A 376 32.23 -2.93 0.94
N ASP A 377 32.76 -2.00 0.15
CA ASP A 377 33.01 -2.18 -1.29
C ASP A 377 34.40 -1.65 -1.66
N ALA A 378 35.19 -2.45 -2.37
CA ALA A 378 36.57 -2.12 -2.75
C ALA A 378 36.68 -0.82 -3.58
N ARG A 379 35.62 -0.44 -4.30
CA ARG A 379 35.56 0.80 -5.09
C ARG A 379 35.53 2.05 -4.23
N THR A 380 34.97 1.96 -3.03
CA THR A 380 34.81 3.08 -2.08
C THR A 380 35.64 2.93 -0.81
N ASN A 381 36.33 1.81 -0.62
CA ASN A 381 37.17 1.61 0.55
C ASN A 381 38.36 2.59 0.53
N ILE A 382 38.30 3.55 1.46
CA ILE A 382 39.25 4.66 1.62
C ILE A 382 40.13 4.51 2.87
N GLY A 383 40.20 3.31 3.45
CA GLY A 383 40.95 3.04 4.69
C GLY A 383 40.16 3.34 5.95
N ALA A 384 40.83 3.63 7.05
CA ALA A 384 40.21 3.78 8.38
C ALA A 384 39.72 5.21 8.71
N ARG A 385 39.98 6.18 7.82
CA ARG A 385 39.64 7.59 8.06
C ARG A 385 38.91 8.19 6.86
N LEU A 386 37.73 8.75 7.10
CA LEU A 386 36.98 9.55 6.13
C LEU A 386 37.12 11.05 6.42
N ASP A 387 37.63 11.80 5.46
CA ASP A 387 37.90 13.24 5.57
C ASP A 387 36.83 14.06 4.82
N GLN A 388 36.58 13.77 3.55
CA GLN A 388 35.61 14.49 2.72
C GLN A 388 34.87 13.59 1.73
N VAL A 389 33.67 14.03 1.36
CA VAL A 389 32.90 13.50 0.24
C VAL A 389 32.48 14.70 -0.60
N VAL A 390 32.90 14.73 -1.86
CA VAL A 390 32.68 15.86 -2.76
C VAL A 390 32.10 15.35 -4.06
N ILE A 391 31.06 16.02 -4.56
CA ILE A 391 30.54 15.76 -5.90
C ILE A 391 31.51 16.43 -6.88
N SER A 392 32.39 15.63 -7.49
CA SER A 392 33.44 16.13 -8.39
C SER A 392 32.94 16.44 -9.80
N LYS A 393 31.79 15.88 -10.20
CA LYS A 393 31.10 16.24 -11.45
C LYS A 393 29.59 16.05 -11.32
N ARG A 394 28.82 17.01 -11.83
CA ARG A 394 27.37 16.90 -12.03
C ARG A 394 27.06 16.70 -13.51
N ASP A 395 26.01 15.93 -13.77
CA ASP A 395 25.44 15.85 -15.11
C ASP A 395 24.45 17.00 -15.35
N GLU A 396 23.99 17.12 -16.60
CA GLU A 396 23.04 18.16 -17.04
C GLU A 396 21.69 18.08 -16.29
N THR A 397 21.34 16.92 -15.74
CA THR A 397 20.13 16.69 -14.94
C THR A 397 20.30 17.08 -13.46
N GLY A 398 21.49 17.55 -13.09
CA GLY A 398 21.87 17.95 -11.74
C GLY A 398 22.22 16.79 -10.80
N ARG A 399 22.31 15.55 -11.30
CA ARG A 399 22.73 14.38 -10.50
C ARG A 399 24.24 14.38 -10.32
N ALA A 400 24.70 13.76 -9.25
CA ALA A 400 26.12 13.48 -9.08
C ALA A 400 26.55 12.44 -10.11
N GLU A 401 27.31 12.86 -11.12
CA GLU A 401 27.91 11.95 -12.10
C GLU A 401 29.11 11.25 -11.47
N PHE A 402 30.01 12.02 -10.85
CA PHE A 402 31.17 11.51 -10.11
C PHE A 402 31.25 12.10 -8.71
N ILE A 403 31.64 11.26 -7.76
CA ILE A 403 31.90 11.59 -6.36
C ILE A 403 33.33 11.20 -6.05
N THR A 404 34.06 12.14 -5.47
CA THR A 404 35.38 11.93 -4.89
C THR A 404 35.25 11.76 -3.39
N ILE A 405 35.83 10.68 -2.88
CA ILE A 405 35.85 10.32 -1.47
C ILE A 405 37.30 10.40 -1.02
N ASP A 406 37.57 11.32 -0.10
CA ASP A 406 38.90 11.57 0.43
C ASP A 406 38.98 11.07 1.87
N GLY A 407 40.03 10.30 2.14
CA GLY A 407 40.31 9.67 3.42
C GLY A 407 41.78 9.32 3.54
N GLU A 408 42.10 8.17 4.13
CA GLU A 408 43.45 7.62 4.09
C GLU A 408 43.89 7.32 2.65
N HIS A 409 42.94 6.87 1.81
CA HIS A 409 43.10 6.80 0.37
C HIS A 409 42.04 7.65 -0.33
N ARG A 410 42.37 8.16 -1.52
CA ARG A 410 41.41 8.83 -2.40
C ARG A 410 40.76 7.80 -3.33
N LYS A 411 39.43 7.84 -3.42
CA LYS A 411 38.65 7.05 -4.39
C LYS A 411 37.72 7.97 -5.17
N GLN A 412 37.43 7.59 -6.41
CA GLN A 412 36.41 8.24 -7.24
C GLN A 412 35.45 7.18 -7.76
N VAL A 413 34.16 7.43 -7.61
CA VAL A 413 33.08 6.53 -8.05
C VAL A 413 31.96 7.33 -8.70
N ARG A 414 31.09 6.67 -9.47
CA ARG A 414 29.89 7.32 -9.97
C ARG A 414 28.92 7.59 -8.82
N GLY A 415 28.11 8.65 -8.93
CA GLY A 415 27.15 8.98 -7.88
C GLY A 415 26.09 7.90 -7.67
N TRP A 416 25.70 7.19 -8.73
CA TRP A 416 24.81 6.03 -8.61
C TRP A 416 25.46 4.87 -7.84
N ASP A 417 26.72 4.54 -8.14
CA ASP A 417 27.45 3.49 -7.41
C ASP A 417 27.58 3.84 -5.93
N PHE A 418 27.92 5.09 -5.61
CA PHE A 418 27.96 5.60 -4.24
C PHE A 418 26.62 5.38 -3.51
N LYS A 419 25.50 5.78 -4.14
CA LYS A 419 24.15 5.58 -3.59
C LYS A 419 23.86 4.10 -3.35
N ILE A 420 24.24 3.22 -4.29
CA ILE A 420 24.01 1.78 -4.16
C ILE A 420 24.83 1.18 -3.02
N ILE A 421 26.11 1.53 -2.92
CA ILE A 421 27.01 1.02 -1.88
C ILE A 421 26.54 1.46 -0.49
N VAL A 422 26.27 2.76 -0.32
CA VAL A 422 25.79 3.30 0.96
C VAL A 422 24.44 2.70 1.33
N GLY A 423 23.51 2.59 0.37
CA GLY A 423 22.18 2.03 0.60
C GLY A 423 22.17 0.54 0.98
N ARG A 424 23.16 -0.25 0.53
CA ARG A 424 23.28 -1.68 0.92
C ARG A 424 23.50 -1.85 2.42
N VAL A 425 24.28 -0.95 3.02
CA VAL A 425 24.70 -1.00 4.43
C VAL A 425 23.75 -0.21 5.32
N LEU A 426 23.39 1.02 4.93
CA LEU A 426 22.61 1.94 5.77
C LEU A 426 21.11 1.95 5.45
N GLY A 427 20.69 1.27 4.39
CA GLY A 427 19.30 1.20 3.95
C GLY A 427 18.96 2.17 2.82
N TRP A 428 17.98 1.78 2.01
CA TRP A 428 17.62 2.48 0.76
C TRP A 428 16.91 3.82 0.97
N ASN A 429 16.48 4.12 2.20
CA ASN A 429 15.78 5.36 2.55
C ASN A 429 16.73 6.49 3.00
N VAL A 430 18.04 6.21 3.13
CA VAL A 430 19.05 7.19 3.55
C VAL A 430 19.50 8.07 2.37
N LEU A 431 19.91 7.43 1.26
CA LEU A 431 20.19 8.12 0.00
C LEU A 431 19.15 7.70 -1.04
N LYS A 432 18.08 8.50 -1.14
CA LYS A 432 16.89 8.16 -1.94
C LYS A 432 17.15 8.25 -3.45
N SER A 433 18.10 9.07 -3.88
CA SER A 433 18.50 9.23 -5.30
C SER A 433 19.99 9.61 -5.41
N SER A 434 20.51 9.72 -6.63
CA SER A 434 21.83 10.33 -6.92
C SER A 434 21.76 11.85 -7.16
N ARG A 435 20.57 12.47 -7.01
CA ARG A 435 20.35 13.90 -7.16
C ARG A 435 20.40 14.56 -5.78
N PHE A 436 21.60 14.85 -5.31
CA PHE A 436 21.81 15.48 -4.01
C PHE A 436 22.98 16.46 -3.98
N GLU A 437 23.04 17.20 -2.89
CA GLU A 437 24.18 17.94 -2.37
C GLU A 437 24.65 17.27 -1.07
N VAL A 438 25.93 17.40 -0.77
CA VAL A 438 26.53 16.86 0.45
C VAL A 438 27.39 17.93 1.10
N ALA A 439 27.19 18.12 2.40
CA ALA A 439 27.98 19.02 3.22
C ALA A 439 28.47 18.29 4.47
N ARG A 440 29.71 18.55 4.88
CA ARG A 440 30.24 18.06 6.16
C ARG A 440 29.85 19.04 7.26
N ALA A 441 29.17 18.55 8.30
CA ALA A 441 28.81 19.29 9.49
C ALA A 441 29.34 18.56 10.73
N GLY A 442 30.50 19.01 11.23
CA GLY A 442 31.18 18.35 12.36
C GLY A 442 31.56 16.90 12.06
N SER A 443 30.98 15.98 12.83
CA SER A 443 31.13 14.52 12.69
C SER A 443 30.15 13.91 11.68
N ASN A 444 29.30 14.71 11.02
CA ASN A 444 28.23 14.21 10.15
C ASN A 444 28.39 14.70 8.71
N PHE A 445 27.75 13.98 7.79
CA PHE A 445 27.51 14.40 6.41
C PHE A 445 26.01 14.59 6.21
N ILE A 446 25.63 15.81 5.82
CA ILE A 446 24.24 16.19 5.55
C ILE A 446 24.03 16.09 4.05
N PHE A 447 23.05 15.30 3.65
CA PHE A 447 22.63 15.13 2.27
C PHE A 447 21.29 15.83 2.05
N HIS A 448 21.25 16.76 1.10
CA HIS A 448 20.02 17.40 0.64
C HIS A 448 19.76 16.93 -0.79
N GLY A 449 18.66 16.24 -1.03
CA GLY A 449 18.39 15.67 -2.36
C GLY A 449 16.96 15.80 -2.82
N LYS A 450 16.72 15.31 -4.02
CA LYS A 450 15.42 15.32 -4.71
C LYS A 450 15.15 13.98 -5.36
N GLY A 451 13.87 13.61 -5.44
CA GLY A 451 13.42 12.38 -6.07
C GLY A 451 13.71 11.11 -5.27
N PHE A 452 13.25 9.99 -5.79
CA PHE A 452 13.34 8.66 -5.19
C PHE A 452 13.50 7.61 -6.30
N GLY A 453 14.65 6.91 -6.30
CA GLY A 453 15.03 5.94 -7.33
C GLY A 453 16.11 6.45 -8.29
N HIS A 454 16.28 5.75 -9.42
CA HIS A 454 17.27 6.11 -10.46
C HIS A 454 16.83 7.33 -11.29
N GLY A 455 15.53 7.51 -11.47
CA GLY A 455 14.96 8.62 -12.24
C GLY A 455 15.07 8.48 -13.75
N LEU A 456 15.40 7.29 -14.28
CA LEU A 456 15.41 7.01 -15.73
C LEU A 456 13.99 6.72 -16.22
N GLY A 457 13.65 7.27 -17.38
CA GLY A 457 12.39 7.02 -18.08
C GLY A 457 11.17 7.53 -17.33
N LEU A 458 10.13 6.72 -17.22
CA LEU A 458 8.81 7.12 -16.70
C LEU A 458 8.86 7.42 -15.19
N CYS A 459 8.55 8.67 -14.83
CA CYS A 459 8.34 9.07 -13.45
C CYS A 459 6.89 8.75 -13.04
N GLN A 460 6.68 7.87 -12.07
CA GLN A 460 5.35 7.46 -11.61
C GLN A 460 4.56 8.68 -11.08
N GLU A 461 5.09 9.40 -10.08
CA GLU A 461 4.44 10.61 -9.56
C GLU A 461 4.10 11.65 -10.64
N GLY A 462 5.02 11.84 -11.60
CA GLY A 462 4.80 12.80 -12.67
C GLY A 462 3.73 12.31 -13.65
N ALA A 463 3.71 11.02 -14.01
CA ALA A 463 2.68 10.39 -14.83
C ALA A 463 1.30 10.47 -14.16
N HIS A 464 1.23 10.21 -12.85
CA HIS A 464 0.03 10.37 -12.04
C HIS A 464 -0.57 11.78 -12.18
N VAL A 465 0.25 12.81 -11.91
CA VAL A 465 -0.21 14.21 -11.93
C VAL A 465 -0.54 14.65 -13.36
N MET A 466 0.17 14.16 -14.38
CA MET A 466 -0.20 14.39 -15.78
C MET A 466 -1.58 13.80 -16.11
N ALA A 467 -1.84 12.56 -15.71
CA ALA A 467 -3.11 11.87 -15.92
C ALA A 467 -4.26 12.57 -15.17
N ALA A 468 -4.04 12.93 -13.91
CA ALA A 468 -5.00 13.70 -13.10
C ALA A 468 -5.32 15.08 -13.70
N ARG A 469 -4.41 15.65 -14.50
CA ARG A 469 -4.61 16.89 -15.28
C ARG A 469 -5.20 16.64 -16.68
N GLY A 470 -5.63 15.42 -16.98
CA GLY A 470 -6.28 15.05 -18.24
C GLY A 470 -5.33 14.68 -19.37
N SER A 471 -4.03 14.46 -19.11
CA SER A 471 -3.11 13.96 -20.13
C SER A 471 -3.40 12.49 -20.43
N SER A 472 -3.43 12.12 -21.71
CA SER A 472 -3.55 10.72 -22.10
C SER A 472 -2.24 9.94 -21.89
N TYR A 473 -2.32 8.61 -21.84
CA TYR A 473 -1.15 7.75 -21.69
C TYR A 473 -0.11 7.97 -22.81
N GLN A 474 -0.54 8.26 -24.04
CA GLN A 474 0.36 8.55 -25.14
C GLN A 474 1.20 9.81 -24.87
N ARG A 475 0.56 10.87 -24.37
CA ARG A 475 1.27 12.12 -24.05
C ARG A 475 2.22 11.96 -22.86
N ILE A 476 1.86 11.10 -21.92
CA ILE A 476 2.74 10.69 -20.80
C ILE A 476 3.97 9.97 -21.35
N LEU A 477 3.79 8.95 -22.20
CA LEU A 477 4.91 8.19 -22.78
C LEU A 477 5.80 9.06 -23.65
N GLU A 478 5.24 9.93 -24.49
CA GLU A 478 5.99 10.86 -25.33
C GLU A 478 6.88 11.81 -24.51
N LYS A 479 6.38 12.27 -23.35
CA LYS A 479 7.19 13.10 -22.43
C LYS A 479 8.38 12.32 -21.88
N TYR A 480 8.16 11.11 -21.37
CA TYR A 480 9.19 10.36 -20.63
C TYR A 480 10.14 9.56 -21.52
N PHE A 481 9.75 9.28 -22.77
CA PHE A 481 10.54 8.58 -23.77
C PHE A 481 10.53 9.37 -25.10
N PRO A 482 11.13 10.56 -25.15
CA PRO A 482 11.11 11.39 -26.35
C PRO A 482 11.76 10.67 -27.52
N GLY A 483 11.10 10.70 -28.68
CA GLY A 483 11.55 9.99 -29.88
C GLY A 483 11.22 8.50 -29.92
N ALA A 484 10.67 7.93 -28.84
CA ALA A 484 10.04 6.62 -28.90
C ALA A 484 8.65 6.72 -29.55
N ARG A 485 8.25 5.67 -30.26
CA ARG A 485 6.91 5.53 -30.85
C ARG A 485 6.24 4.29 -30.32
N GLU A 486 4.92 4.28 -30.32
CA GLU A 486 4.16 3.08 -30.01
C GLU A 486 4.32 2.03 -31.12
N GLY A 487 4.47 0.80 -30.69
CA GLY A 487 4.54 -0.39 -31.53
C GLY A 487 3.72 -1.54 -30.97
N ARG A 488 3.70 -2.66 -31.68
CA ARG A 488 3.04 -3.89 -31.25
C ARG A 488 4.07 -5.01 -31.09
N ASP A 489 3.99 -5.73 -29.98
CA ASP A 489 4.85 -6.89 -29.66
C ASP A 489 4.90 -7.96 -30.78
N ARG A 490 3.78 -8.19 -31.48
CA ARG A 490 3.66 -9.15 -32.60
C ARG A 490 4.51 -8.81 -33.82
N GLU A 491 4.77 -7.54 -34.06
CA GLU A 491 5.56 -7.10 -35.22
C GLU A 491 7.06 -7.28 -34.99
N ILE A 492 7.46 -7.41 -33.72
CA ILE A 492 8.86 -7.52 -33.28
C ILE A 492 9.32 -8.98 -33.27
N GLY A 493 8.44 -9.91 -32.86
CA GLY A 493 8.73 -11.36 -32.89
C GLY A 493 8.99 -11.90 -34.30
N ARG A 494 8.36 -11.33 -35.32
CA ARG A 494 8.47 -11.77 -36.72
C ARG A 494 9.81 -11.44 -37.38
N LYS A 495 10.61 -10.54 -36.80
CA LYS A 495 11.96 -10.18 -37.28
C LYS A 495 13.08 -10.86 -36.49
N GLY A 496 12.79 -11.47 -35.33
CA GLY A 496 13.81 -11.99 -34.40
C GLY A 496 14.14 -13.49 -34.53
N GLU A 497 13.33 -14.28 -35.25
CA GLU A 497 13.55 -15.73 -35.38
C GLU A 497 14.56 -16.13 -36.48
N GLY A 498 15.23 -15.16 -37.12
CA GLY A 498 16.20 -15.39 -38.19
C GLY A 498 17.68 -15.35 -37.79
N GLU A 499 18.05 -14.90 -36.60
CA GLU A 499 19.47 -14.72 -36.22
C GLU A 499 19.77 -15.20 -34.79
N THR A 500 19.58 -16.50 -34.54
CA THR A 500 20.28 -17.19 -33.44
C THR A 500 21.67 -17.64 -33.90
N GLY A 501 22.54 -16.65 -34.17
CA GLY A 501 23.93 -16.85 -34.57
C GLY A 501 24.92 -16.63 -33.43
N ARG A 502 25.18 -17.68 -32.64
CA ARG A 502 26.50 -18.04 -32.07
C ARG A 502 27.45 -16.88 -31.69
N TRP A 503 27.34 -16.35 -30.46
CA TRP A 503 28.43 -15.56 -29.86
C TRP A 503 29.39 -16.48 -29.10
N GLY A 504 30.35 -17.04 -29.85
CA GLY A 504 31.62 -17.51 -29.33
C GLY A 504 32.68 -16.41 -29.47
N ASP A 505 33.60 -16.38 -28.52
CA ASP A 505 34.85 -15.61 -28.46
C ASP A 505 35.34 -14.98 -29.78
N ARG A 506 35.64 -13.69 -29.77
CA ARG A 506 36.80 -13.13 -30.48
C ARG A 506 37.21 -11.74 -29.99
N LYS A 507 38.51 -11.66 -29.68
CA LYS A 507 39.31 -10.48 -29.35
C LYS A 507 39.48 -9.52 -30.53
N ASN A 508 39.77 -8.26 -30.19
CA ASN A 508 40.50 -7.22 -30.93
C ASN A 508 40.04 -6.79 -32.33
N GLY A 509 39.82 -5.47 -32.50
CA GLY A 509 39.82 -4.82 -33.80
C GLY A 509 39.30 -3.39 -33.77
N ARG A 510 40.17 -2.43 -34.10
CA ARG A 510 39.95 -0.97 -34.23
C ARG A 510 39.08 -0.59 -35.44
N GLU A 511 38.56 0.65 -35.38
CA GLU A 511 38.29 1.59 -36.50
C GLU A 511 37.09 1.26 -37.42
N THR A 512 36.30 2.18 -38.00
CA THR A 512 36.39 3.63 -38.25
C THR A 512 34.99 4.18 -38.60
N TYR A 513 34.79 5.49 -38.44
CA TYR A 513 33.62 6.27 -38.87
C TYR A 513 33.41 6.27 -40.41
N ARG A 514 32.14 6.36 -40.84
CA ARG A 514 31.72 7.21 -41.98
C ARG A 514 30.25 7.59 -41.89
N ALA A 515 30.00 8.89 -41.98
CA ALA A 515 28.70 9.53 -42.12
C ALA A 515 28.35 9.60 -43.60
N ASP A 516 27.08 9.46 -43.95
CA ASP A 516 26.54 9.97 -45.21
C ASP A 516 25.16 10.60 -44.99
N VAL A 517 25.08 11.82 -45.50
CA VAL A 517 23.97 12.77 -45.51
C VAL A 517 23.12 12.49 -46.74
N LEU A 518 21.80 12.39 -46.61
CA LEU A 518 20.88 12.67 -47.73
C LEU A 518 19.62 13.39 -47.25
N THR A 519 19.57 14.65 -47.66
CA THR A 519 18.42 15.56 -47.73
C THR A 519 17.41 15.13 -48.78
N THR A 520 16.11 15.37 -48.57
CA THR A 520 15.18 15.96 -49.57
C THR A 520 13.81 16.33 -48.97
N GLN A 521 13.57 17.65 -48.93
CA GLN A 521 12.38 18.42 -49.32
C GLN A 521 10.95 17.85 -49.19
N SER A 522 10.21 18.43 -48.24
CA SER A 522 8.95 19.19 -48.38
C SER A 522 7.94 18.88 -49.49
N SER A 523 6.69 18.63 -49.07
CA SER A 523 5.49 19.13 -49.76
C SER A 523 4.37 19.44 -48.75
N LEU A 524 4.02 20.73 -48.67
CA LEU A 524 2.88 21.33 -47.98
C LEU A 524 1.55 20.94 -48.65
N LEU A 525 0.43 20.90 -47.90
CA LEU A 525 -0.76 21.77 -48.13
C LEU A 525 -1.97 21.48 -47.20
N ARG A 526 -2.32 22.52 -46.41
CA ARG A 526 -3.64 23.10 -46.04
C ARG A 526 -4.75 22.21 -45.44
N ILE A 527 -5.05 22.36 -44.14
CA ILE A 527 -5.99 23.29 -43.46
C ILE A 527 -7.49 22.98 -43.69
N ALA A 528 -8.20 22.70 -42.59
CA ALA A 528 -9.57 23.19 -42.36
C ALA A 528 -9.77 23.51 -40.87
N HIS A 529 -10.15 24.76 -40.60
CA HIS A 529 -10.45 25.32 -39.28
C HIS A 529 -11.84 24.85 -38.79
N SER A 530 -11.95 24.44 -37.53
CA SER A 530 -13.22 24.45 -36.80
C SER A 530 -13.14 25.43 -35.65
N ARG A 531 -14.15 26.31 -35.56
CA ARG A 531 -14.21 27.48 -34.69
C ARG A 531 -14.36 27.06 -33.22
N HIS A 532 -13.48 27.56 -32.36
CA HIS A 532 -13.61 27.49 -30.92
C HIS A 532 -14.81 28.33 -30.43
N LEU A 533 -15.73 27.70 -29.70
CA LEU A 533 -16.60 28.39 -28.75
C LEU A 533 -15.85 28.54 -27.41
N PRO A 534 -15.95 29.68 -26.71
CA PRO A 534 -15.29 29.86 -25.43
C PRO A 534 -16.00 29.03 -24.35
N VAL A 535 -15.28 28.08 -23.76
CA VAL A 535 -15.70 27.36 -22.56
C VAL A 535 -15.50 28.30 -21.36
N SER A 536 -16.59 28.67 -20.70
CA SER A 536 -16.56 29.39 -19.43
C SER A 536 -15.75 28.62 -18.38
N PRO A 537 -14.97 29.30 -17.52
CA PRO A 537 -14.14 28.63 -16.53
C PRO A 537 -15.01 27.99 -15.44
N SER A 538 -14.98 26.66 -15.36
CA SER A 538 -15.46 25.91 -14.19
C SER A 538 -14.60 26.23 -12.96
N PRO A 539 -15.17 26.23 -11.74
CA PRO A 539 -14.57 26.82 -10.55
C PRO A 539 -13.31 26.06 -10.12
N ARG A 540 -12.27 26.82 -9.73
CA ARG A 540 -11.05 26.28 -9.12
C ARG A 540 -11.42 25.49 -7.87
N LEU A 541 -11.08 24.20 -7.83
CA LEU A 541 -11.03 23.45 -6.58
C LEU A 541 -9.97 24.11 -5.68
N SER A 542 -10.41 24.65 -4.53
CA SER A 542 -9.50 25.19 -3.53
C SER A 542 -8.71 24.03 -2.92
N VAL A 543 -7.40 24.02 -3.12
CA VAL A 543 -6.49 23.21 -2.31
C VAL A 543 -6.57 23.78 -0.90
N SER A 544 -7.13 23.02 0.03
CA SER A 544 -7.15 23.41 1.44
C SER A 544 -5.72 23.61 1.92
N PRO A 545 -5.39 24.73 2.59
CA PRO A 545 -4.08 24.92 3.18
C PRO A 545 -3.77 23.79 4.18
N PRO A 546 -2.48 23.45 4.41
CA PRO A 546 -2.12 22.45 5.40
C PRO A 546 -2.76 22.81 6.75
N PRO A 547 -3.33 21.84 7.48
CA PRO A 547 -4.05 22.12 8.72
C PRO A 547 -3.11 22.86 9.67
N ARG A 548 -3.62 23.96 10.25
CA ARG A 548 -2.87 24.71 11.24
C ARG A 548 -2.56 23.77 12.40
N LEU A 549 -1.33 23.82 12.90
CA LEU A 549 -0.88 23.00 14.01
C LEU A 549 -0.97 23.81 15.30
N ILE A 550 -1.39 23.16 16.37
CA ILE A 550 -1.38 23.69 17.73
C ILE A 550 -0.40 22.84 18.55
N SER A 551 0.26 23.46 19.53
CA SER A 551 1.12 22.76 20.46
C SER A 551 0.56 22.79 21.88
N LEU A 552 0.77 21.69 22.59
CA LEU A 552 0.54 21.52 24.01
C LEU A 552 1.86 21.04 24.62
N SER A 553 2.24 21.56 25.78
CA SER A 553 3.51 21.22 26.42
C SER A 553 3.33 20.87 27.89
N SER A 554 4.17 19.98 28.38
CA SER A 554 4.49 19.75 29.78
C SER A 554 5.99 20.01 30.01
N GLU A 555 6.50 19.69 31.21
CA GLU A 555 7.92 19.77 31.52
C GLU A 555 8.77 18.87 30.60
N HIS A 556 8.27 17.68 30.26
CA HIS A 556 9.05 16.67 29.54
C HIS A 556 8.63 16.46 28.08
N PHE A 557 7.47 16.97 27.66
CA PHE A 557 6.92 16.69 26.34
C PHE A 557 6.36 17.95 25.66
N ARG A 558 6.52 18.02 24.33
CA ARG A 558 5.84 18.98 23.46
C ARG A 558 5.02 18.21 22.42
N VAL A 559 3.70 18.19 22.55
CA VAL A 559 2.76 17.56 21.63
C VAL A 559 2.28 18.59 20.61
N THR A 560 2.57 18.38 19.33
CA THR A 560 2.09 19.20 18.21
C THR A 560 1.06 18.41 17.41
N TYR A 561 -0.11 19.00 17.17
CA TYR A 561 -1.25 18.31 16.57
C TYR A 561 -2.09 19.23 15.66
N PRO A 562 -2.79 18.68 14.66
CA PRO A 562 -3.71 19.40 13.79
C PRO A 562 -4.88 20.03 14.55
N THR A 563 -5.38 21.19 14.10
CA THR A 563 -6.53 21.89 14.70
C THR A 563 -7.81 21.07 14.82
N ASP A 564 -7.99 20.06 13.97
CA ASP A 564 -9.14 19.15 13.95
C ASP A 564 -9.04 18.00 14.97
N VAL A 565 -7.89 17.83 15.62
CA VAL A 565 -7.75 16.90 16.74
C VAL A 565 -8.30 17.54 18.02
N ASP A 566 -9.24 16.84 18.68
CA ASP A 566 -9.80 17.28 19.97
C ASP A 566 -8.68 17.48 20.99
N ARG A 567 -8.65 18.65 21.63
CA ARG A 567 -7.68 18.98 22.68
C ARG A 567 -7.67 17.96 23.82
N ARG A 568 -8.80 17.29 24.10
CA ARG A 568 -8.87 16.18 25.08
C ARG A 568 -8.01 14.99 24.67
N ASP A 569 -7.91 14.71 23.37
CA ASP A 569 -7.09 13.61 22.85
C ASP A 569 -5.61 13.98 22.86
N ALA A 570 -5.26 15.24 22.58
CA ALA A 570 -3.90 15.74 22.76
C ALA A 570 -3.47 15.73 24.24
N ASN A 571 -4.37 16.11 25.17
CA ASN A 571 -4.14 15.99 26.61
C ASN A 571 -3.99 14.52 27.04
N LEU A 572 -4.78 13.60 26.47
CA LEU A 572 -4.65 12.16 26.76
C LEU A 572 -3.27 11.64 26.33
N VAL A 573 -2.78 12.03 25.16
CA VAL A 573 -1.42 11.71 24.70
C VAL A 573 -0.38 12.21 25.70
N LEU A 574 -0.46 13.49 26.08
CA LEU A 574 0.47 14.12 27.01
C LEU A 574 0.47 13.42 28.38
N ASN A 575 -0.71 13.21 28.97
CA ASN A 575 -0.86 12.59 30.28
C ASN A 575 -0.38 11.13 30.28
N THR A 576 -0.62 10.40 29.19
CA THR A 576 -0.13 9.02 29.04
C THR A 576 1.39 8.99 29.02
N LEU A 577 2.02 9.91 28.31
CA LEU A 577 3.47 10.00 28.22
C LEU A 577 4.12 10.42 29.54
N GLU A 578 3.55 11.38 30.26
CA GLU A 578 4.03 11.77 31.61
C GLU A 578 3.92 10.61 32.61
N SER A 579 2.78 9.92 32.62
CA SER A 579 2.58 8.74 33.47
C SER A 579 3.57 7.62 33.13
N ALA A 580 3.76 7.34 31.84
CA ALA A 580 4.69 6.32 31.37
C ALA A 580 6.15 6.68 31.67
N ARG A 581 6.53 7.96 31.54
CA ARG A 581 7.86 8.45 31.92
C ARG A 581 8.12 8.21 33.41
N SER A 582 7.19 8.60 34.27
CA SER A 582 7.32 8.40 35.72
C SER A 582 7.44 6.91 36.07
N ASP A 583 6.64 6.04 35.43
CA ASP A 583 6.69 4.59 35.61
C ASP A 583 8.06 4.01 35.20
N PHE A 584 8.56 4.34 34.00
CA PHE A 584 9.82 3.79 33.50
C PHE A 584 11.04 4.32 34.25
N LEU A 585 11.07 5.60 34.61
CA LEU A 585 12.18 6.16 35.40
C LEU A 585 12.18 5.60 36.83
N HIS A 586 11.02 5.36 37.42
CA HIS A 586 10.94 4.69 38.72
C HIS A 586 11.51 3.26 38.67
N ARG A 587 11.16 2.50 37.63
CA ARG A 587 11.69 1.15 37.39
C ARG A 587 13.21 1.14 37.15
N ALA A 588 13.72 2.07 36.35
CA ALA A 588 15.16 2.21 36.12
C ALA A 588 15.90 2.62 37.41
N SER A 589 15.32 3.54 38.19
CA SER A 589 15.87 3.94 39.50
C SER A 589 15.91 2.80 40.50
N ALA A 590 14.95 1.88 40.47
CA ALA A 590 14.98 0.66 41.29
C ALA A 590 16.16 -0.27 40.93
N ALA A 591 16.72 -0.13 39.72
CA ALA A 591 17.96 -0.76 39.31
C ALA A 591 19.23 0.05 39.66
N SER A 592 19.09 1.14 40.43
CA SER A 592 20.14 2.11 40.79
C SER A 592 20.73 2.85 39.57
N LEU A 593 19.94 3.03 38.51
CA LEU A 593 20.31 3.80 37.33
C LEU A 593 19.68 5.19 37.39
N SER A 594 20.48 6.22 37.13
CA SER A 594 20.00 7.58 36.89
C SER A 594 20.09 7.86 35.40
N THR A 595 18.95 8.15 34.79
CA THR A 595 18.84 8.34 33.34
C THR A 595 18.33 9.74 33.06
N ASP A 596 19.11 10.53 32.33
CA ASP A 596 18.62 11.79 31.77
C ASP A 596 17.95 11.51 30.43
N VAL A 597 16.68 11.88 30.32
CA VAL A 597 15.89 11.71 29.11
C VAL A 597 15.44 13.10 28.66
N PRO A 598 15.84 13.55 27.47
CA PRO A 598 15.62 14.92 27.02
C PRO A 598 14.13 15.22 26.79
N LEU A 599 13.81 16.51 26.66
CA LEU A 599 12.48 16.96 26.21
C LEU A 599 12.14 16.28 24.88
N LEU A 600 10.98 15.63 24.81
CA LEU A 600 10.54 14.92 23.60
C LEU A 600 9.52 15.73 22.79
N GLU A 601 9.72 15.74 21.48
CA GLU A 601 8.77 16.30 20.52
C GLU A 601 7.84 15.22 19.97
N ILE A 602 6.56 15.34 20.29
CA ILE A 602 5.53 14.41 19.86
C ILE A 602 4.72 15.10 18.77
N ARG A 603 4.53 14.42 17.64
CA ARG A 603 3.71 14.94 16.55
C ARG A 603 2.58 13.98 16.22
N ILE A 604 1.34 14.48 16.28
CA ILE A 604 0.16 13.77 15.78
C ILE A 604 0.00 14.16 14.32
N ASN A 605 -0.04 13.18 13.43
CA ASN A 605 -0.25 13.44 12.01
C ASN A 605 -1.75 13.53 11.67
N ALA A 606 -2.11 14.39 10.71
CA ALA A 606 -3.51 14.62 10.33
C ALA A 606 -4.12 13.43 9.59
N SER A 607 -3.31 12.75 8.78
CA SER A 607 -3.69 11.53 8.07
C SER A 607 -2.63 10.44 8.19
N THR A 608 -3.02 9.19 7.90
CA THR A 608 -2.06 8.09 7.73
C THR A 608 -1.08 8.39 6.60
N GLY A 609 -1.52 9.06 5.53
CA GLY A 609 -0.66 9.48 4.42
C GLY A 609 0.45 10.45 4.86
N ASP A 610 0.10 11.45 5.69
CA ASP A 610 1.08 12.38 6.25
C ASP A 610 2.11 11.67 7.13
N PHE A 611 1.64 10.74 7.96
CA PHE A 611 2.50 9.91 8.80
C PHE A 611 3.46 9.09 7.94
N THR A 612 2.98 8.38 6.92
CA THR A 612 3.83 7.56 6.05
C THR A 612 4.84 8.40 5.26
N ALA A 613 4.42 9.56 4.76
CA ALA A 613 5.29 10.46 4.00
C ALA A 613 6.41 11.05 4.86
N ARG A 614 6.13 11.39 6.12
CA ARG A 614 7.10 11.99 7.05
C ARG A 614 8.06 10.98 7.67
N THR A 615 7.53 9.82 8.03
CA THR A 615 8.28 8.82 8.81
C THR A 615 8.92 7.75 7.93
N GLY A 616 8.51 7.62 6.67
CA GLY A 616 8.90 6.50 5.81
C GLY A 616 8.43 5.13 6.33
N GLN A 617 7.62 5.11 7.40
CA GLN A 617 7.04 3.89 7.93
C GLN A 617 5.82 3.47 7.10
N PRO A 618 5.50 2.18 7.05
CA PRO A 618 4.31 1.69 6.35
C PRO A 618 3.02 2.14 7.05
N TRP A 619 1.92 2.21 6.30
CA TRP A 619 0.61 2.69 6.78
C TRP A 619 0.03 1.90 7.97
N TRP A 620 0.55 0.70 8.23
CA TRP A 620 0.15 -0.12 9.36
C TRP A 620 0.95 0.15 10.64
N ALA A 621 2.10 0.84 10.56
CA ALA A 621 2.90 1.19 11.73
C ALA A 621 2.19 2.26 12.55
N ALA A 622 2.05 2.07 13.86
CA ALA A 622 1.25 2.96 14.70
C ALA A 622 1.95 4.29 15.00
N ALA A 623 3.28 4.24 15.12
CA ALA A 623 4.13 5.37 15.43
C ALA A 623 5.57 5.13 14.93
N ALA A 624 6.42 6.13 15.07
CA ALA A 624 7.84 6.05 14.77
C ALA A 624 8.65 6.93 15.72
N THR A 625 9.67 6.37 16.35
CA THR A 625 10.64 7.11 17.17
C THR A 625 11.94 7.36 16.41
N ARG A 626 12.45 8.59 16.49
CA ARG A 626 13.79 8.98 15.99
C ARG A 626 14.42 9.98 16.94
N GLY A 627 15.38 9.53 17.74
CA GLY A 627 16.03 10.37 18.76
C GLY A 627 14.99 10.93 19.73
N HIS A 628 14.96 12.26 19.88
CA HIS A 628 14.02 12.95 20.78
C HIS A 628 12.64 13.21 20.18
N LYS A 629 12.30 12.59 19.04
CA LYS A 629 11.04 12.82 18.32
C LYS A 629 10.21 11.55 18.18
N ILE A 630 8.93 11.64 18.53
CA ILE A 630 7.92 10.59 18.34
C ILE A 630 6.86 11.10 17.36
N GLU A 631 6.71 10.42 16.23
CA GLU A 631 5.69 10.70 15.22
C GLU A 631 4.56 9.67 15.33
N LEU A 632 3.32 10.12 15.51
CA LEU A 632 2.15 9.27 15.69
C LEU A 632 1.26 9.31 14.45
N GLN A 633 0.61 8.20 14.14
CA GLN A 633 -0.57 8.21 13.29
C GLN A 633 -1.70 9.06 13.90
N PRO A 634 -2.75 9.41 13.11
CA PRO A 634 -3.91 10.13 13.63
C PRO A 634 -4.44 9.51 14.92
N VAL A 635 -4.58 10.31 15.97
CA VAL A 635 -4.96 9.83 17.32
C VAL A 635 -6.30 9.11 17.31
N GLY A 636 -7.24 9.54 16.46
CA GLY A 636 -8.53 8.88 16.28
C GLY A 636 -8.40 7.43 15.74
N ILE A 637 -7.40 7.16 14.90
CA ILE A 637 -7.12 5.79 14.41
C ILE A 637 -6.60 4.93 15.56
N LEU A 638 -5.65 5.45 16.34
CA LEU A 638 -5.04 4.73 17.45
C LEU A 638 -6.04 4.44 18.58
N LYS A 639 -6.96 5.39 18.86
CA LYS A 639 -8.06 5.19 19.82
C LYS A 639 -9.05 4.12 19.35
N ARG A 640 -9.49 4.16 18.09
CA ARG A 640 -10.41 3.16 17.53
C ARG A 640 -9.82 1.74 17.54
N ARG A 641 -8.49 1.63 17.40
CA ARG A 641 -7.77 0.35 17.50
C ARG A 641 -7.51 -0.11 18.94
N GLY A 642 -7.81 0.73 19.94
CA GLY A 642 -7.47 0.49 21.34
C GLY A 642 -5.96 0.43 21.59
N SER A 643 -5.13 0.94 20.69
CA SER A 643 -3.67 0.81 20.75
C SER A 643 -2.95 2.09 21.19
N LEU A 644 -3.66 3.21 21.34
CA LEU A 644 -3.04 4.51 21.66
C LEU A 644 -2.11 4.44 22.87
N THR A 645 -2.60 3.91 23.98
CA THR A 645 -1.84 3.87 25.25
C THR A 645 -0.61 2.99 25.13
N THR A 646 -0.74 1.80 24.55
CA THR A 646 0.38 0.86 24.45
C THR A 646 1.42 1.36 23.45
N THR A 647 0.99 1.93 22.31
CA THR A 647 1.90 2.57 21.34
C THR A 647 2.69 3.71 21.97
N LEU A 648 2.05 4.62 22.70
CA LEU A 648 2.77 5.73 23.36
C LEU A 648 3.79 5.23 24.38
N ARG A 649 3.42 4.21 25.17
CA ARG A 649 4.32 3.57 26.12
C ARG A 649 5.47 2.87 25.43
N HIS A 650 5.22 2.19 24.30
CA HIS A 650 6.22 1.47 23.51
C HIS A 650 7.27 2.42 22.93
N GLU A 651 6.83 3.49 22.26
CA GLU A 651 7.74 4.50 21.69
C GLU A 651 8.57 5.19 22.78
N LEU A 652 7.96 5.53 23.92
CA LEU A 652 8.69 6.10 25.05
C LEU A 652 9.67 5.10 25.67
N ALA A 653 9.32 3.81 25.72
CA ALA A 653 10.21 2.78 26.25
C ALA A 653 11.50 2.70 25.43
N HIS A 654 11.42 2.80 24.09
CA HIS A 654 12.61 2.90 23.25
C HIS A 654 13.50 4.07 23.62
N VAL A 655 12.92 5.26 23.82
CA VAL A 655 13.70 6.44 24.22
C VAL A 655 14.40 6.24 25.57
N VAL A 656 13.73 5.64 26.56
CA VAL A 656 14.34 5.38 27.89
C VAL A 656 15.41 4.29 27.80
N ILE A 657 15.16 3.22 27.03
CA ILE A 657 16.12 2.14 26.78
C ILE A 657 17.37 2.67 26.09
N ASP A 658 17.21 3.52 25.08
CA ASP A 658 18.31 4.13 24.35
C ASP A 658 19.12 5.07 25.25
N ALA A 659 18.46 5.83 26.13
CA ALA A 659 19.12 6.68 27.10
C ALA A 659 19.93 5.88 28.14
N VAL A 660 19.39 4.75 28.63
CA VAL A 660 20.10 3.87 29.57
C VAL A 660 21.27 3.14 28.90
N SER A 661 21.05 2.64 27.69
CA SER A 661 22.04 1.83 26.96
C SER A 661 23.03 2.66 26.15
N HIS A 662 22.92 3.99 26.16
CA HIS A 662 23.69 4.88 25.30
C HIS A 662 23.58 4.52 23.80
N ASN A 663 22.39 4.11 23.36
CA ASN A 663 22.08 3.59 22.02
C ASN A 663 22.82 2.28 21.64
N HIS A 664 23.26 1.48 22.62
CA HIS A 664 23.95 0.21 22.37
C HIS A 664 23.08 -1.04 22.59
N ALA A 665 21.79 -0.88 22.93
CA ALA A 665 20.89 -2.00 23.09
C ALA A 665 20.79 -2.84 21.79
N PRO A 666 21.03 -4.16 21.84
CA PRO A 666 20.71 -5.07 20.73
C PRO A 666 19.22 -4.94 20.38
N ARG A 667 18.86 -4.99 19.08
CA ARG A 667 17.47 -4.83 18.62
C ARG A 667 16.52 -5.81 19.29
N TRP A 668 16.92 -7.07 19.46
CA TRP A 668 16.06 -8.06 20.12
C TRP A 668 15.79 -7.70 21.59
N LEU A 669 16.78 -7.16 22.29
CA LEU A 669 16.66 -6.79 23.69
C LEU A 669 15.87 -5.49 23.84
N GLY A 670 16.17 -4.48 23.02
CA GLY A 670 15.47 -3.21 23.01
C GLY A 670 13.99 -3.36 22.68
N GLU A 671 13.66 -4.07 21.59
CA GLU A 671 12.28 -4.33 21.18
C GLU A 671 11.54 -5.22 22.19
N GLY A 672 12.15 -6.33 22.60
CA GLY A 672 11.52 -7.25 23.56
C GLY A 672 11.22 -6.58 24.90
N PHE A 673 12.10 -5.68 25.35
CA PHE A 673 11.93 -4.97 26.60
C PHE A 673 10.98 -3.77 26.47
N ALA A 674 10.95 -3.10 25.32
CA ALA A 674 9.91 -2.10 25.02
C ALA A 674 8.50 -2.72 25.05
N ILE A 675 8.31 -3.90 24.44
CA ILE A 675 7.04 -4.66 24.49
C ILE A 675 6.66 -5.01 25.94
N TYR A 676 7.63 -5.43 26.76
CA TYR A 676 7.42 -5.76 28.16
C TYR A 676 6.97 -4.52 28.97
N LEU A 677 7.72 -3.41 28.86
CA LEU A 677 7.44 -2.15 29.57
C LEU A 677 6.11 -1.52 29.12
N ALA A 678 5.78 -1.62 27.83
CA ALA A 678 4.54 -1.11 27.27
C ALA A 678 3.30 -1.94 27.67
N GLY A 679 3.50 -3.17 28.17
CA GLY A 679 2.41 -4.09 28.50
C GLY A 679 1.80 -4.77 27.27
N GLU A 680 2.55 -4.87 26.17
CA GLU A 680 2.07 -5.38 24.89
C GLU A 680 2.20 -6.90 24.74
N GLY A 681 2.78 -7.59 25.73
CA GLY A 681 2.96 -9.04 25.73
C GLY A 681 1.73 -9.85 25.29
N PRO A 682 0.51 -9.58 25.79
CA PRO A 682 -0.71 -10.27 25.34
C PRO A 682 -1.03 -10.08 23.85
N LEU A 683 -0.70 -8.92 23.28
CA LEU A 683 -0.91 -8.64 21.86
C LEU A 683 0.00 -9.47 20.97
N PHE A 684 1.20 -9.80 21.45
CA PHE A 684 2.18 -10.60 20.72
C PHE A 684 2.12 -12.10 21.01
N ALA A 685 1.49 -12.51 22.12
CA ALA A 685 1.33 -13.92 22.49
C ALA A 685 0.65 -14.78 21.41
N ARG A 686 -0.24 -14.20 20.59
CA ARG A 686 -0.88 -14.89 19.45
C ARG A 686 0.05 -15.18 18.27
N TYR A 687 1.23 -14.57 18.24
CA TYR A 687 2.27 -14.84 17.23
C TYR A 687 3.36 -15.76 17.77
N ALA A 688 3.16 -16.33 18.97
CA ALA A 688 4.05 -17.32 19.54
C ALA A 688 4.18 -18.52 18.59
N THR A 689 5.42 -18.86 18.27
CA THR A 689 5.77 -20.00 17.43
C THR A 689 6.49 -21.07 18.26
N LYS A 690 6.44 -22.32 17.81
CA LYS A 690 7.28 -23.40 18.36
C LYS A 690 8.74 -23.29 17.91
N THR A 691 9.02 -22.46 16.91
CA THR A 691 10.37 -22.20 16.41
C THR A 691 11.22 -21.55 17.50
N LYS A 692 12.34 -22.19 17.86
CA LYS A 692 13.36 -21.59 18.73
C LYS A 692 14.43 -20.97 17.84
N LEU A 693 14.59 -19.66 17.93
CA LEU A 693 15.70 -18.92 17.33
C LEU A 693 16.64 -18.45 18.44
N SER A 694 17.94 -18.43 18.16
CA SER A 694 18.92 -17.81 19.05
C SER A 694 18.75 -16.29 19.06
N THR A 695 19.29 -15.61 20.07
CA THR A 695 19.27 -14.14 20.14
C THR A 695 19.97 -13.49 18.93
N ASP A 696 21.04 -14.10 18.41
CA ASP A 696 21.78 -13.61 17.24
C ASP A 696 20.95 -13.76 15.94
N GLU A 697 20.18 -14.84 15.82
CA GLU A 697 19.26 -15.04 14.70
C GLU A 697 18.10 -14.05 14.74
N ILE A 698 17.56 -13.77 15.94
CA ILE A 698 16.53 -12.76 16.13
C ILE A 698 17.10 -11.38 15.79
N GLU A 699 18.28 -11.02 16.29
CA GLU A 699 18.97 -9.76 16.01
C GLU A 699 19.13 -9.52 14.50
N LYS A 700 19.70 -10.51 13.79
CA LYS A 700 19.94 -10.43 12.35
C LYS A 700 18.64 -10.33 11.54
N ARG A 701 17.58 -11.02 11.95
CA ARG A 701 16.29 -10.99 11.24
C ARG A 701 15.47 -9.75 11.55
N LEU A 702 15.62 -9.18 12.75
CA LEU A 702 15.01 -7.89 13.10
C LEU A 702 15.63 -6.72 12.33
N GLU A 703 16.88 -6.85 11.87
CA GLU A 703 17.50 -5.87 10.98
C GLU A 703 16.75 -5.72 9.65
N ARG A 704 16.23 -6.84 9.10
CA ARG A 704 15.55 -6.91 7.81
C ARG A 704 14.45 -7.98 7.83
N PRO A 705 13.31 -7.71 8.46
CA PRO A 705 12.18 -8.64 8.43
C PRO A 705 11.61 -8.73 7.00
N GLY A 706 11.41 -9.96 6.51
CA GLY A 706 10.89 -10.25 5.18
C GLY A 706 9.38 -10.03 5.02
N SER A 707 8.62 -9.96 6.12
CA SER A 707 7.18 -9.64 6.12
C SER A 707 6.67 -9.08 7.45
N GLN A 708 5.48 -8.49 7.45
CA GLN A 708 4.82 -8.03 8.70
C GLN A 708 4.54 -9.18 9.67
N GLN A 709 4.23 -10.36 9.16
CA GLN A 709 3.97 -11.54 9.98
C GLN A 709 5.27 -12.08 10.60
N GLU A 710 6.37 -12.06 9.84
CA GLU A 710 7.70 -12.37 10.36
C GLU A 710 8.14 -11.38 11.43
N MET A 711 7.95 -10.07 11.21
CA MET A 711 8.26 -9.04 12.21
C MET A 711 7.51 -9.30 13.53
N ARG A 712 6.19 -9.56 13.47
CA ARG A 712 5.38 -9.86 14.67
C ARG A 712 5.80 -11.14 15.39
N MET A 713 6.22 -12.15 14.63
CA MET A 713 6.80 -13.38 15.19
C MET A 713 8.14 -13.08 15.89
N LEU A 714 9.04 -12.31 15.26
CA LEU A 714 10.32 -11.92 15.85
C LEU A 714 10.13 -11.06 17.11
N TYR A 715 9.16 -10.15 17.13
CA TYR A 715 8.76 -9.36 18.29
C TYR A 715 8.25 -10.25 19.44
N SER A 716 7.43 -11.25 19.11
CA SER A 716 7.02 -12.25 20.11
C SER A 716 8.18 -13.06 20.67
N LEU A 717 9.16 -13.43 19.83
CA LEU A 717 10.35 -14.17 20.27
C LEU A 717 11.27 -13.29 21.13
N ALA A 718 11.51 -12.05 20.73
CA ALA A 718 12.27 -11.06 21.49
C ALA A 718 11.66 -10.81 22.88
N HIS A 719 10.35 -10.60 22.95
CA HIS A 719 9.63 -10.46 24.22
C HIS A 719 9.76 -11.71 25.12
N ASN A 720 9.68 -12.91 24.53
CA ASN A 720 9.87 -14.15 25.29
C ASN A 720 11.30 -14.27 25.87
N GLN A 721 12.32 -13.89 25.11
CA GLN A 721 13.70 -13.87 25.61
C GLN A 721 13.87 -12.90 26.79
N VAL A 722 13.22 -11.74 26.74
CA VAL A 722 13.20 -10.79 27.86
C VAL A 722 12.49 -11.39 29.08
N LEU A 723 11.36 -12.07 28.90
CA LEU A 723 10.70 -12.77 30.01
C LEU A 723 11.58 -13.85 30.63
N GLU A 724 12.38 -14.56 29.84
CA GLU A 724 13.36 -15.54 30.35
C GLU A 724 14.45 -14.87 31.17
N LEU A 725 15.00 -13.73 30.71
CA LEU A 725 15.97 -12.94 31.49
C LEU A 725 15.39 -12.46 32.82
N ILE A 726 14.15 -11.98 32.81
CA ILE A 726 13.46 -11.51 34.03
C ILE A 726 13.23 -12.67 34.99
N ARG A 727 12.85 -13.86 34.50
CA ARG A 727 12.68 -15.06 35.35
C ARG A 727 13.99 -15.56 35.92
N ALA A 728 15.08 -15.48 35.16
CA ALA A 728 16.41 -15.91 35.60
C ALA A 728 17.05 -14.95 36.62
N GLY A 729 16.63 -13.69 36.62
CA GLY A 729 17.10 -12.67 37.55
C GLY A 729 15.95 -11.80 38.05
N SER A 730 15.85 -10.60 37.47
CA SER A 730 14.80 -9.62 37.77
C SER A 730 14.71 -8.56 36.67
N GLU A 731 13.66 -7.75 36.65
CA GLU A 731 13.59 -6.58 35.76
C GLU A 731 14.81 -5.65 35.97
N ALA A 732 15.22 -5.43 37.22
CA ALA A 732 16.39 -4.61 37.55
C ALA A 732 17.70 -5.18 36.96
N SER A 733 17.81 -6.50 36.81
CA SER A 733 18.97 -7.12 36.16
C SER A 733 19.01 -6.85 34.64
N VAL A 734 17.84 -6.76 33.99
CA VAL A 734 17.74 -6.42 32.56
C VAL A 734 18.16 -4.96 32.33
N TRP A 735 17.69 -4.04 33.19
CA TRP A 735 18.12 -2.64 33.19
C TRP A 735 19.64 -2.50 33.36
N LYS A 736 20.24 -3.20 34.33
CA LYS A 736 21.70 -3.19 34.54
C LYS A 736 22.46 -3.78 33.34
N LYS A 737 21.89 -4.81 32.70
CA LYS A 737 22.48 -5.42 31.50
C LYS A 737 22.46 -4.44 30.32
N LEU A 738 21.40 -3.67 30.16
CA LEU A 738 21.33 -2.58 29.17
C LEU A 738 22.35 -1.47 29.44
N ALA A 739 22.55 -1.09 30.70
CA ALA A 739 23.50 -0.05 31.08
C ALA A 739 24.98 -0.47 30.91
N ALA A 740 25.26 -1.78 30.98
CA ALA A 740 26.60 -2.32 30.89
C ALA A 740 27.17 -2.40 29.45
N GLY A 741 26.33 -2.16 28.43
CA GLY A 741 26.66 -2.35 27.02
C GLY A 741 26.41 -3.78 26.56
#